data_AF-A0A848T4U5-F1
#
_entry.id   AF-A0A848T4U5-F1
#
_cell.length_a   1.000
_cell.length_b   1.000
_cell.length_c   1.000
_cell.angle_alpha   90.00
_cell.angle_beta   90.00
_cell.angle_gamma   90.00
#
_symmetry.space_group_name_H-M   'P 1'
#
loop_
_entity.id
_entity.type
_entity.pdbx_description
1 polymer ?
#
loop_
_entity_poly.entity_id
_entity_poly.type
_entity_poly.pdbx_seq_one_letter_code
_entity_poly.pdbx_strand_id
1 'polypeptide(L)'
;MKVSLLSRITAPILFVLLFSSTADAQHSVAREWNETLLHSIRNDFARPTVHARNLWHTSIAMYDCWAAYESSANTFFLGDTLGNYVCSFNGVNPPANKKAAQEEAISYAMYRLLKYRFDGSPGGSETLEYIDSIFLMLGYDSSFHSTNYADTPAALGNYIAENIISFGLTDGANEQNDYANTYYNPQNPTLIPDEPGNPNINNPNYWQPLTLEFFVDQSGNHWPINTPEFLSPEWGDVVPFSLTESNRTQYSRNGDNYWVYEDPGSPPLIDINNSMGTNDAYKWGFSLVSTWSSHLDPADTTVWDISPASIGNVQSLPTEIDSYPSFYNYLDGGDPSLGHSINPVTGLPYVPQNVLRADYARVLAEFWADGPDSETPPGHWFTILNYVNDHPLMEKKWRGKGTVLDTLEWDVKAYFALSGAVHDAAIVSWSLKGYYDYIRPISAIRYMADQGQCTDTSLSNYNSMGIPLVPNYIEVITTSDPLSLRGNFNQHLGKIKLYAWRGPDHIGNPDTDSAGVGWIRAEKWWPYQRPTFVTPPFAGFVSGHSTFSRAAAEVMTLLTGDEYFPGGMGEFIAPKNEFLVFEDGPSETITLQWATYRDASDQCSLSRIWGGIHPPADDIPGRLIGKSLGPKAFIYAETFMDVNGAPSIISIQANLDTITDQNVGSASFTVTVVYDQEMDTNSAPDFSFPVEDPLSSSTLAVNLENCEWLSNTSYIARFNVKDKSLNLYDIDVMISGGEDLTFNREQNEFIGVDLFSINMGGPIEITFTDKIGEKRARLNWSSVTAACSYMIRGRLSGSSSYIYLTIPGGWTSYSASGLVAGSSYEWQIAPNCPSNGLDTTGNWTVIEHFTTLNCIKPSPTNTSNITATTATLNWTEVADAIGYIVYGRKVGDNIVRLEVPGGSIVSYNATGLTSNSSYEWAVEAVCGLSPYTPSGVTGTNMFTTLSPSSKMISNGLRFYPNPMTGGSVLEFPNPDGDNYELKIFDLNGRMIYDQSGIRGNKVLLQRSDFTSGAYIFKLISSKDQMNGSFVVD
;
A
#
# COMPACT_ATOMS: atom_id res chain seq x y z
N MET A 1 -27.82 3.79 -44.97
CA MET A 1 -26.97 4.99 -44.78
C MET A 1 -27.82 6.19 -44.40
N LYS A 2 -27.93 6.50 -43.11
CA LYS A 2 -28.02 7.89 -42.63
C LYS A 2 -26.70 8.64 -42.95
N VAL A 3 -26.29 8.57 -44.21
CA VAL A 3 -25.38 9.52 -44.86
C VAL A 3 -26.31 10.36 -45.72
N SER A 4 -27.10 11.21 -45.07
CA SER A 4 -27.68 12.35 -45.76
C SER A 4 -26.65 13.46 -45.62
N LEU A 5 -26.21 14.01 -46.76
CA LEU A 5 -25.19 15.05 -46.94
C LEU A 5 -25.52 16.41 -46.25
N LEU A 6 -26.36 16.43 -45.22
CA LEU A 6 -26.89 17.65 -44.59
C LEU A 6 -26.69 17.72 -43.07
N SER A 7 -25.96 16.79 -42.44
CA SER A 7 -25.67 16.83 -41.00
C SER A 7 -24.21 17.11 -40.64
N ARG A 8 -23.43 17.78 -41.50
CA ARG A 8 -22.14 18.40 -41.11
C ARG A 8 -22.34 19.66 -40.23
N ILE A 9 -23.21 19.53 -39.25
CA ILE A 9 -23.31 20.41 -38.10
C ILE A 9 -23.27 19.44 -36.93
N THR A 10 -22.11 19.40 -36.28
CA THR A 10 -21.85 18.86 -34.93
C THR A 10 -23.12 18.44 -34.18
N ALA A 11 -23.35 17.14 -34.07
CA ALA A 11 -24.14 16.62 -32.97
C ALA A 11 -23.18 16.52 -31.79
N PRO A 12 -23.22 17.44 -30.80
CA PRO A 12 -22.45 17.23 -29.58
C PRO A 12 -22.98 15.96 -28.92
N ILE A 13 -22.09 15.23 -28.24
CA ILE A 13 -22.46 14.28 -27.19
C ILE A 13 -23.41 15.04 -26.26
N LEU A 14 -24.71 14.78 -26.36
CA LEU A 14 -25.73 15.59 -25.71
C LEU A 14 -25.88 15.13 -24.27
N PHE A 15 -25.06 15.66 -23.37
CA PHE A 15 -25.38 15.73 -21.96
C PHE A 15 -26.63 16.61 -21.81
N VAL A 16 -27.78 16.02 -21.48
CA VAL A 16 -29.03 16.77 -21.32
C VAL A 16 -28.96 17.57 -20.02
N LEU A 17 -28.51 18.82 -20.13
CA LEU A 17 -28.60 19.85 -19.10
C LEU A 17 -30.07 20.28 -18.95
N LEU A 18 -30.68 19.92 -17.83
CA LEU A 18 -31.96 20.50 -17.40
C LEU A 18 -31.75 21.49 -16.25
N PHE A 19 -31.02 22.61 -16.41
CA PHE A 19 -31.19 23.79 -15.55
C PHE A 19 -30.75 25.11 -16.22
N SER A 20 -31.36 26.20 -15.74
CA SER A 20 -31.51 27.55 -16.29
C SER A 20 -30.22 28.28 -16.70
N SER A 21 -30.33 29.05 -17.79
CA SER A 21 -29.30 29.93 -18.38
C SER A 21 -28.57 30.83 -17.36
N THR A 22 -27.33 30.44 -17.03
CA THR A 22 -26.28 31.35 -16.56
C THR A 22 -25.41 31.72 -17.77
N ALA A 23 -24.90 32.96 -17.82
CA ALA A 23 -24.04 33.42 -18.90
C ALA A 23 -22.79 32.53 -19.01
N ASP A 24 -22.58 31.87 -20.15
CA ASP A 24 -21.39 31.03 -20.37
C ASP A 24 -20.12 31.88 -20.24
N ALA A 25 -19.24 31.48 -19.32
CA ALA A 25 -17.88 31.95 -19.30
C ALA A 25 -17.14 31.37 -20.51
N GLN A 26 -16.38 32.20 -21.22
CA GLN A 26 -15.57 31.75 -22.34
C GLN A 26 -14.49 30.75 -21.84
N HIS A 27 -14.38 29.60 -22.49
CA HIS A 27 -13.33 28.60 -22.19
C HIS A 27 -11.92 29.19 -22.31
N SER A 28 -10.95 28.59 -21.61
CA SER A 28 -9.54 28.96 -21.80
C SER A 28 -9.03 28.53 -23.18
N VAL A 29 -7.96 29.15 -23.64
CA VAL A 29 -7.32 28.74 -24.90
C VAL A 29 -6.79 27.30 -24.84
N ALA A 30 -6.36 26.82 -23.67
CA ALA A 30 -5.92 25.44 -23.48
C ALA A 30 -7.08 24.46 -23.68
N ARG A 31 -8.27 24.79 -23.15
CA ARG A 31 -9.51 24.02 -23.33
C ARG A 31 -9.95 23.96 -24.80
N GLU A 32 -9.84 25.07 -25.54
CA GLU A 32 -10.14 25.12 -26.99
C GLU A 32 -9.15 24.29 -27.83
N TRP A 33 -7.85 24.36 -27.53
CA TRP A 33 -6.84 23.54 -28.21
C TRP A 33 -6.94 22.06 -27.84
N ASN A 34 -7.37 21.73 -26.62
CA ASN A 34 -7.67 20.37 -26.23
C ASN A 34 -8.84 19.81 -27.06
N GLU A 35 -9.95 20.53 -27.24
CA GLU A 35 -11.02 20.07 -28.14
C GLU A 35 -10.58 19.95 -29.59
N THR A 36 -9.69 20.84 -30.02
CA THR A 36 -9.11 20.77 -31.35
C THR A 36 -8.28 19.50 -31.53
N LEU A 37 -7.50 19.11 -30.53
CA LEU A 37 -6.80 17.84 -30.51
C LEU A 37 -7.76 16.64 -30.48
N LEU A 38 -8.78 16.66 -29.61
CA LEU A 38 -9.76 15.57 -29.52
C LEU A 38 -10.52 15.41 -30.85
N HIS A 39 -10.93 16.51 -31.48
CA HIS A 39 -11.49 16.52 -32.83
C HIS A 39 -10.52 15.95 -33.87
N SER A 40 -9.23 16.30 -33.77
CA SER A 40 -8.21 15.76 -34.67
C SER A 40 -8.06 14.24 -34.51
N ILE A 41 -8.12 13.73 -33.28
CA ILE A 41 -8.06 12.29 -32.96
C ILE A 41 -9.28 11.54 -33.51
N ARG A 42 -10.49 12.10 -33.38
CA ARG A 42 -11.72 11.50 -33.96
C ARG A 42 -11.63 11.33 -35.47
N ASN A 43 -10.86 12.20 -36.13
CA ASN A 43 -10.62 12.18 -37.57
C ASN A 43 -9.33 11.44 -37.98
N ASP A 44 -8.70 10.75 -37.04
CA ASP A 44 -7.49 9.96 -37.26
C ASP A 44 -7.78 8.45 -37.18
N PHE A 45 -6.80 7.66 -37.60
CA PHE A 45 -6.82 6.22 -37.38
C PHE A 45 -6.87 5.87 -35.88
N ALA A 46 -7.51 4.77 -35.50
CA ALA A 46 -7.58 4.31 -34.12
C ALA A 46 -6.21 3.80 -33.61
N ARG A 47 -5.39 4.72 -33.06
CA ARG A 47 -4.01 4.46 -32.62
C ARG A 47 -3.80 4.87 -31.15
N PRO A 48 -4.31 4.11 -30.17
CA PRO A 48 -4.32 4.52 -28.76
C PRO A 48 -2.94 4.89 -28.18
N THR A 49 -1.87 4.21 -28.60
CA THR A 49 -0.48 4.53 -28.21
C THR A 49 -0.03 5.89 -28.74
N VAL A 50 -0.26 6.14 -30.02
CA VAL A 50 0.06 7.41 -30.70
C VAL A 50 -0.79 8.55 -30.13
N HIS A 51 -2.07 8.30 -29.83
CA HIS A 51 -2.97 9.30 -29.29
C HIS A 51 -2.62 9.67 -27.84
N ALA A 52 -2.32 8.70 -26.98
CA ALA A 52 -1.83 8.98 -25.62
C ALA A 52 -0.56 9.84 -25.64
N ARG A 53 0.36 9.53 -26.55
CA ARG A 53 1.58 10.31 -26.77
C ARG A 53 1.29 11.72 -27.31
N ASN A 54 0.36 11.87 -28.25
CA ASN A 54 -0.03 13.19 -28.77
C ASN A 54 -0.66 14.05 -27.68
N LEU A 55 -1.55 13.49 -26.86
CA LEU A 55 -2.12 14.15 -25.68
C LEU A 55 -1.01 14.66 -24.75
N TRP A 56 -0.01 13.83 -24.46
CA TRP A 56 1.13 14.22 -23.64
C TRP A 56 2.01 15.30 -24.27
N HIS A 57 2.42 15.14 -25.52
CA HIS A 57 3.21 16.16 -26.23
C HIS A 57 2.50 17.51 -26.29
N THR A 58 1.20 17.53 -26.55
CA THR A 58 0.42 18.77 -26.56
C THR A 58 0.30 19.39 -25.17
N SER A 59 0.10 18.58 -24.13
CA SER A 59 0.04 19.07 -22.76
C SER A 59 1.38 19.63 -22.28
N ILE A 60 2.51 19.00 -22.66
CA ILE A 60 3.86 19.58 -22.45
C ILE A 60 3.95 20.93 -23.14
N ALA A 61 3.55 21.03 -24.41
CA ALA A 61 3.62 22.27 -25.17
C ALA A 61 2.84 23.39 -24.48
N MET A 62 1.61 23.10 -24.04
CA MET A 62 0.75 24.06 -23.36
C MET A 62 1.30 24.45 -21.98
N TYR A 63 1.73 23.46 -21.19
CA TYR A 63 2.29 23.66 -19.85
C TYR A 63 3.57 24.50 -19.90
N ASP A 64 4.51 24.19 -20.78
CA ASP A 64 5.78 24.92 -20.89
C ASP A 64 5.60 26.33 -21.45
N CYS A 65 4.66 26.55 -22.38
CA CYS A 65 4.29 27.91 -22.80
C CYS A 65 3.78 28.73 -21.61
N TRP A 66 2.98 28.12 -20.74
CA TRP A 66 2.43 28.78 -19.55
C TRP A 66 3.53 29.02 -18.49
N ALA A 67 4.30 27.99 -18.16
CA ALA A 67 5.33 27.99 -17.12
C ALA A 67 6.52 28.89 -17.46
N ALA A 68 6.87 29.08 -18.74
CA ALA A 68 7.93 29.99 -19.15
C ALA A 68 7.71 31.45 -18.70
N TYR A 69 6.47 31.84 -18.41
CA TYR A 69 6.10 33.15 -17.89
C TYR A 69 5.71 33.15 -16.41
N GLU A 70 5.80 32.01 -15.72
CA GLU A 70 5.39 31.86 -14.33
C GLU A 70 6.61 31.70 -13.41
N SER A 71 6.67 32.52 -12.37
CA SER A 71 7.77 32.46 -11.39
C SER A 71 7.59 31.34 -10.36
N SER A 72 6.35 30.88 -10.17
CA SER A 72 6.00 29.82 -9.23
C SER A 72 6.01 28.40 -9.84
N ALA A 73 6.39 28.25 -11.11
CA ALA A 73 6.43 26.96 -11.81
C ALA A 73 7.75 26.78 -12.56
N ASN A 74 8.19 25.54 -12.66
CA ASN A 74 9.27 25.12 -13.55
C ASN A 74 8.68 24.58 -14.86
N THR A 75 9.38 24.82 -15.96
CA THR A 75 9.14 24.12 -17.23
C THR A 75 9.53 22.65 -17.11
N PHE A 76 8.87 21.78 -17.87
CA PHE A 76 9.15 20.34 -17.92
C PHE A 76 10.18 19.99 -19.01
N PHE A 77 9.98 20.51 -20.22
CA PHE A 77 10.80 20.14 -21.39
C PHE A 77 11.75 21.27 -21.78
N LEU A 78 11.27 22.52 -21.80
CA LEU A 78 12.08 23.71 -22.02
C LEU A 78 13.18 23.84 -20.96
N GLY A 79 14.43 23.94 -21.40
CA GLY A 79 15.58 24.13 -20.53
C GLY A 79 16.13 22.84 -19.93
N ASP A 80 15.55 21.69 -20.28
CA ASP A 80 15.89 20.39 -19.70
C ASP A 80 16.24 19.34 -20.77
N THR A 81 16.57 18.14 -20.31
CA THR A 81 16.87 16.96 -21.11
C THR A 81 15.81 15.89 -20.86
N LEU A 82 15.07 15.52 -21.91
CA LEU A 82 14.07 14.46 -21.86
C LEU A 82 14.54 13.27 -22.69
N GLY A 83 14.77 12.14 -22.03
CA GLY A 83 15.46 10.99 -22.64
C GLY A 83 16.86 11.40 -23.11
N ASN A 84 17.09 11.34 -24.43
CA ASN A 84 18.36 11.76 -25.04
C ASN A 84 18.27 13.12 -25.75
N TYR A 85 17.14 13.81 -25.67
CA TYR A 85 16.91 15.09 -26.34
C TYR A 85 17.09 16.25 -25.38
N VAL A 86 17.88 17.25 -25.79
CA VAL A 86 18.14 18.47 -25.00
C VAL A 86 17.38 19.63 -25.61
N CYS A 87 16.45 20.25 -24.87
CA CYS A 87 15.78 21.46 -25.31
C CYS A 87 16.40 22.68 -24.60
N SER A 88 17.28 23.41 -25.28
CA SER A 88 17.94 24.57 -24.67
C SER A 88 16.96 25.72 -24.42
N PHE A 89 17.06 26.40 -23.28
CA PHE A 89 16.22 27.56 -22.98
C PHE A 89 16.96 28.51 -22.04
N ASN A 90 16.97 29.80 -22.36
CA ASN A 90 17.67 30.83 -21.57
C ASN A 90 16.69 31.83 -20.90
N GLY A 91 15.41 31.48 -20.81
CA GLY A 91 14.37 32.37 -20.32
C GLY A 91 13.78 33.27 -21.41
N VAL A 92 12.63 33.88 -21.08
CA VAL A 92 11.93 34.87 -21.91
C VAL A 92 11.94 36.24 -21.25
N ASN A 93 11.74 37.29 -22.05
CA ASN A 93 11.57 38.63 -21.52
C ASN A 93 10.21 38.76 -20.81
N PRO A 94 10.12 39.44 -19.64
CA PRO A 94 8.85 39.66 -18.96
C PRO A 94 7.83 40.40 -19.85
N PRO A 95 6.64 39.82 -20.10
CA PRO A 95 5.64 40.42 -20.97
C PRO A 95 4.87 41.53 -20.26
N ALA A 96 4.30 42.46 -21.03
CA ALA A 96 3.42 43.51 -20.49
C ALA A 96 2.09 42.95 -19.95
N ASN A 97 1.57 41.89 -20.58
CA ASN A 97 0.41 41.13 -20.12
C ASN A 97 0.77 39.64 -20.15
N LYS A 98 0.93 39.06 -18.96
CA LYS A 98 1.32 37.65 -18.77
C LYS A 98 0.32 36.70 -19.42
N LYS A 99 -0.97 36.85 -19.12
CA LYS A 99 -2.03 35.95 -19.63
C LYS A 99 -2.10 35.98 -21.16
N ALA A 100 -2.08 37.16 -21.76
CA ALA A 100 -2.11 37.29 -23.22
C ALA A 100 -0.87 36.66 -23.89
N ALA A 101 0.32 36.79 -23.27
CA ALA A 101 1.54 36.15 -23.77
C ALA A 101 1.47 34.63 -23.67
N GLN A 102 0.95 34.09 -22.56
CA GLN A 102 0.72 32.65 -22.39
C GLN A 102 -0.27 32.13 -23.45
N GLU A 103 -1.39 32.83 -23.66
CA GLU A 103 -2.41 32.42 -24.63
C GLU A 103 -1.90 32.43 -26.08
N GLU A 104 -1.10 33.44 -26.44
CA GLU A 104 -0.44 33.55 -27.75
C GLU A 104 0.61 32.45 -27.95
N ALA A 105 1.49 32.22 -26.98
CA ALA A 105 2.50 31.17 -27.06
C ALA A 105 1.87 29.77 -27.20
N ILE A 106 0.87 29.45 -26.36
CA ILE A 106 0.11 28.20 -26.43
C ILE A 106 -0.48 28.01 -27.82
N SER A 107 -1.11 29.05 -28.37
CA SER A 107 -1.79 28.95 -29.66
C SER A 107 -0.84 28.70 -30.81
N TYR A 108 0.31 29.38 -30.85
CA TYR A 108 1.34 29.12 -31.86
C TYR A 108 1.94 27.73 -31.69
N ALA A 109 2.20 27.26 -30.46
CA ALA A 109 2.73 25.92 -30.24
C ALA A 109 1.76 24.83 -30.73
N MET A 110 0.51 24.91 -30.30
CA MET A 110 -0.53 23.95 -30.64
C MET A 110 -0.84 23.95 -32.14
N TYR A 111 -0.94 25.12 -32.76
CA TYR A 111 -1.17 25.25 -34.19
C TYR A 111 -0.10 24.53 -35.03
N ARG A 112 1.19 24.73 -34.70
CA ARG A 112 2.29 24.08 -35.42
C ARG A 112 2.33 22.58 -35.17
N LEU A 113 2.19 22.17 -33.91
CA LEU A 113 2.27 20.78 -33.51
C LEU A 113 1.11 19.96 -34.12
N LEU A 114 -0.13 20.40 -33.96
CA LEU A 114 -1.30 19.66 -34.47
C LEU A 114 -1.29 19.55 -36.00
N LYS A 115 -0.94 20.62 -36.72
CA LYS A 115 -0.82 20.53 -38.18
C LYS A 115 0.19 19.49 -38.62
N TYR A 116 1.34 19.44 -37.95
CA TYR A 116 2.36 18.43 -38.24
C TYR A 116 1.87 17.00 -37.90
N ARG A 117 1.18 16.81 -36.78
CA ARG A 117 0.72 15.50 -36.30
C ARG A 117 -0.36 14.87 -37.17
N PHE A 118 -1.29 15.67 -37.68
CA PHE A 118 -2.50 15.19 -38.33
C PHE A 118 -2.55 15.46 -39.85
N ASP A 119 -1.45 15.94 -40.46
CA ASP A 119 -1.36 16.13 -41.91
C ASP A 119 -1.58 14.81 -42.69
N GLY A 120 -1.02 13.71 -42.17
CA GLY A 120 -1.13 12.37 -42.75
C GLY A 120 -2.38 11.58 -42.34
N SER A 121 -3.26 12.13 -41.51
CA SER A 121 -4.44 11.43 -41.02
C SER A 121 -5.50 11.23 -42.11
N PRO A 122 -6.35 10.19 -42.04
CA PRO A 122 -7.44 9.96 -42.99
C PRO A 122 -8.35 11.18 -43.18
N GLY A 123 -8.70 11.87 -42.09
CA GLY A 123 -9.47 13.11 -42.09
C GLY A 123 -8.63 14.39 -42.16
N GLY A 124 -7.34 14.30 -42.52
CA GLY A 124 -6.37 15.39 -42.42
C GLY A 124 -6.82 16.70 -43.06
N SER A 125 -7.47 16.67 -44.23
CA SER A 125 -7.97 17.91 -44.86
C SER A 125 -8.99 18.65 -44.00
N GLU A 126 -9.95 17.94 -43.40
CA GLU A 126 -10.97 18.53 -42.51
C GLU A 126 -10.35 18.99 -41.20
N THR A 127 -9.46 18.17 -40.62
CA THR A 127 -8.73 18.50 -39.40
C THR A 127 -7.86 19.75 -39.56
N LEU A 128 -7.11 19.88 -40.65
CA LEU A 128 -6.25 21.04 -40.90
C LEU A 128 -7.06 22.32 -41.14
N GLU A 129 -8.20 22.23 -41.84
CA GLU A 129 -9.13 23.37 -42.01
C GLU A 129 -9.71 23.80 -40.66
N TYR A 130 -10.08 22.84 -39.80
CA TYR A 130 -10.58 23.12 -38.45
C TYR A 130 -9.51 23.83 -37.61
N ILE A 131 -8.27 23.31 -37.59
CA ILE A 131 -7.13 23.94 -36.90
C ILE A 131 -6.87 25.36 -37.40
N ASP A 132 -6.88 25.59 -38.72
CA ASP A 132 -6.71 26.92 -39.32
C ASP A 132 -7.83 27.88 -38.88
N SER A 133 -9.07 27.39 -38.77
CA SER A 133 -10.22 28.18 -38.36
C SER A 133 -10.14 28.65 -36.90
N ILE A 134 -9.72 27.78 -35.98
CA ILE A 134 -9.52 28.11 -34.57
C ILE A 134 -8.40 29.15 -34.44
N PHE A 135 -7.26 28.92 -35.12
CA PHE A 135 -6.13 29.84 -35.08
C PHE A 135 -6.48 31.25 -35.60
N LEU A 136 -7.26 31.31 -36.69
CA LEU A 136 -7.76 32.57 -37.26
C LEU A 136 -8.78 33.25 -36.35
N MET A 137 -9.67 32.49 -35.70
CA MET A 137 -10.68 33.02 -34.77
C MET A 137 -10.04 33.68 -33.55
N LEU A 138 -8.90 33.15 -33.09
CA LEU A 138 -8.09 33.74 -32.02
C LEU A 138 -7.31 34.99 -32.47
N GLY A 139 -7.30 35.31 -33.77
CA GLY A 139 -6.73 36.55 -34.32
C GLY A 139 -5.23 36.52 -34.61
N TYR A 140 -4.63 35.33 -34.69
CA TYR A 140 -3.19 35.16 -34.90
C TYR A 140 -2.78 35.05 -36.37
N ASP A 141 -1.53 35.40 -36.68
CA ASP A 141 -0.97 35.37 -38.04
C ASP A 141 -0.24 34.04 -38.31
N SER A 142 -0.84 33.20 -39.14
CA SER A 142 -0.31 31.87 -39.47
C SER A 142 1.00 31.93 -40.27
N SER A 143 1.34 33.07 -40.88
CA SER A 143 2.58 33.31 -41.63
C SER A 143 3.78 33.68 -40.75
N PHE A 144 3.57 33.89 -39.45
CA PHE A 144 4.66 34.17 -38.52
C PHE A 144 5.36 32.89 -38.04
N HIS A 145 6.60 32.68 -38.47
CA HIS A 145 7.38 31.45 -38.23
C HIS A 145 8.66 31.65 -37.41
N SER A 146 8.92 32.84 -36.88
CA SER A 146 10.13 33.06 -36.07
C SER A 146 10.14 32.12 -34.87
N THR A 147 11.32 31.57 -34.53
CA THR A 147 11.56 30.79 -33.31
C THR A 147 12.53 31.48 -32.36
N ASN A 148 12.84 32.77 -32.62
CA ASN A 148 13.58 33.60 -31.68
C ASN A 148 12.69 33.97 -30.47
N TYR A 149 12.59 33.03 -29.52
CA TYR A 149 11.67 33.09 -28.38
C TYR A 149 11.90 34.28 -27.45
N ALA A 150 13.06 34.93 -27.50
CA ALA A 150 13.33 36.14 -26.73
C ALA A 150 12.51 37.36 -27.23
N ASP A 151 12.06 37.34 -28.49
CA ASP A 151 11.44 38.51 -29.13
C ASP A 151 9.93 38.60 -28.84
N THR A 152 9.20 37.48 -28.94
CA THR A 152 7.72 37.47 -28.87
C THR A 152 7.17 36.14 -28.33
N PRO A 153 5.98 36.13 -27.70
CA PRO A 153 5.33 34.89 -27.27
C PRO A 153 4.98 33.95 -28.43
N ALA A 154 4.57 34.48 -29.58
CA ALA A 154 4.39 33.69 -30.81
C ALA A 154 5.67 32.94 -31.20
N ALA A 155 6.83 33.56 -31.05
CA ALA A 155 8.11 32.92 -31.35
C ALA A 155 8.49 31.85 -30.33
N LEU A 156 8.14 32.03 -29.04
CA LEU A 156 8.24 30.98 -28.03
C LEU A 156 7.38 29.78 -28.40
N GLY A 157 6.12 30.00 -28.78
CA GLY A 157 5.22 28.92 -29.19
C GLY A 157 5.74 28.12 -30.38
N ASN A 158 6.19 28.81 -31.44
CA ASN A 158 6.83 28.14 -32.58
C ASN A 158 8.09 27.36 -32.17
N TYR A 159 8.93 27.92 -31.30
CA TYR A 159 10.15 27.27 -30.81
C TYR A 159 9.85 25.96 -30.05
N ILE A 160 8.87 25.99 -29.14
CA ILE A 160 8.44 24.81 -28.39
C ILE A 160 7.91 23.74 -29.35
N ALA A 161 7.05 24.10 -30.31
CA ALA A 161 6.53 23.15 -31.28
C ALA A 161 7.64 22.50 -32.13
N GLU A 162 8.60 23.29 -32.62
CA GLU A 162 9.75 22.77 -33.37
C GLU A 162 10.56 21.75 -32.55
N ASN A 163 10.77 22.03 -31.26
CA ASN A 163 11.50 21.13 -30.37
C ASN A 163 10.71 19.86 -30.03
N ILE A 164 9.40 19.95 -29.78
CA ILE A 164 8.56 18.77 -29.49
C ILE A 164 8.42 17.88 -30.74
N ILE A 165 8.32 18.47 -31.93
CA ILE A 165 8.35 17.73 -33.19
C ILE A 165 9.69 16.99 -33.32
N SER A 166 10.81 17.69 -33.11
CA SER A 166 12.15 17.11 -33.21
C SER A 166 12.40 16.02 -32.17
N PHE A 167 11.98 16.22 -30.93
CA PHE A 167 12.01 15.21 -29.88
C PHE A 167 11.24 13.96 -30.29
N GLY A 168 10.03 14.14 -30.83
CA GLY A 168 9.18 13.03 -31.25
C GLY A 168 9.76 12.15 -32.36
N LEU A 169 10.72 12.64 -33.14
CA LEU A 169 11.45 11.82 -34.11
C LEU A 169 12.50 10.91 -33.47
N THR A 170 12.81 11.11 -32.18
CA THR A 170 13.92 10.47 -31.46
C THR A 170 13.51 9.78 -30.16
N ASP A 171 12.24 9.84 -29.79
CA ASP A 171 11.73 9.37 -28.51
C ASP A 171 11.42 7.87 -28.46
N GLY A 172 11.80 7.11 -29.49
CA GLY A 172 11.56 5.67 -29.59
C GLY A 172 10.27 5.27 -30.32
N ALA A 173 9.37 6.21 -30.66
CA ALA A 173 8.10 5.88 -31.29
C ALA A 173 8.19 5.47 -32.78
N ASN A 174 9.37 5.63 -33.41
CA ASN A 174 9.60 5.40 -34.84
C ASN A 174 8.65 6.21 -35.77
N GLU A 175 8.31 7.42 -35.34
CA GLU A 175 7.35 8.31 -36.01
C GLU A 175 7.69 8.60 -37.49
N GLN A 176 8.97 8.78 -37.83
CA GLN A 176 9.41 9.06 -39.20
C GLN A 176 9.03 7.97 -40.22
N ASN A 177 8.77 6.75 -39.73
CA ASN A 177 8.35 5.60 -40.53
C ASN A 177 6.89 5.22 -40.21
N ASP A 178 6.05 6.19 -39.83
CA ASP A 178 4.65 6.01 -39.46
C ASP A 178 4.45 4.94 -38.38
N TYR A 179 5.32 4.96 -37.36
CA TYR A 179 5.24 4.08 -36.19
C TYR A 179 5.32 2.58 -36.53
N ALA A 180 5.89 2.25 -37.69
CA ALA A 180 5.99 0.87 -38.16
C ALA A 180 6.83 0.00 -37.22
N ASN A 181 6.48 -1.28 -37.16
CA ASN A 181 7.20 -2.30 -36.39
C ASN A 181 8.61 -2.48 -36.96
N THR A 182 9.61 -2.55 -36.09
CA THR A 182 11.00 -2.66 -36.51
C THR A 182 11.54 -4.09 -36.46
N TYR A 183 11.02 -4.92 -35.54
CA TYR A 183 11.45 -6.31 -35.37
C TYR A 183 10.33 -7.30 -35.00
N TYR A 184 9.20 -6.86 -34.45
CA TYR A 184 8.11 -7.76 -34.09
C TYR A 184 7.54 -8.50 -35.31
N ASN A 185 7.29 -9.80 -35.14
CA ASN A 185 6.59 -10.64 -36.10
C ASN A 185 5.61 -11.58 -35.37
N PRO A 186 4.37 -11.74 -35.86
CA PRO A 186 3.39 -12.63 -35.22
C PRO A 186 3.83 -14.10 -35.33
N GLN A 187 3.62 -14.88 -34.26
CA GLN A 187 3.97 -16.30 -34.25
C GLN A 187 2.92 -17.20 -34.91
N ASN A 188 1.68 -16.74 -34.94
CA ASN A 188 0.56 -17.49 -35.51
C ASN A 188 0.18 -16.98 -36.90
N PRO A 189 -0.18 -17.89 -37.83
CA PRO A 189 -0.84 -17.53 -39.08
C PRO A 189 -2.19 -16.85 -38.81
N THR A 190 -2.61 -15.99 -39.73
CA THR A 190 -3.85 -15.23 -39.59
C THR A 190 -5.09 -16.13 -39.47
N LEU A 191 -6.03 -15.76 -38.60
CA LEU A 191 -7.38 -16.34 -38.58
C LEU A 191 -8.30 -15.57 -39.54
N ILE A 192 -9.11 -16.28 -40.33
CA ILE A 192 -10.18 -15.71 -41.14
C ILE A 192 -11.50 -15.95 -40.39
N PRO A 193 -12.12 -14.94 -39.75
CA PRO A 193 -13.28 -15.16 -38.88
C PRO A 193 -14.50 -15.79 -39.58
N ASP A 194 -14.68 -15.54 -40.88
CA ASP A 194 -15.78 -16.11 -41.69
C ASP A 194 -15.65 -17.63 -41.88
N GLU A 195 -14.43 -18.16 -41.83
CA GLU A 195 -14.16 -19.58 -41.92
C GLU A 195 -14.36 -20.27 -40.56
N PRO A 196 -14.94 -21.48 -40.52
CA PRO A 196 -15.19 -22.19 -39.28
C PRO A 196 -13.89 -22.72 -38.64
N GLY A 197 -13.75 -22.46 -37.35
CA GLY A 197 -12.69 -23.02 -36.49
C GLY A 197 -11.43 -22.15 -36.44
N ASN A 198 -10.35 -22.74 -35.95
CA ASN A 198 -9.00 -22.19 -35.96
C ASN A 198 -7.95 -23.29 -36.22
N PRO A 199 -8.03 -24.00 -37.37
CA PRO A 199 -7.21 -25.18 -37.63
C PRO A 199 -5.72 -24.87 -37.86
N ASN A 200 -5.36 -23.59 -38.07
CA ASN A 200 -4.03 -23.15 -38.49
C ASN A 200 -3.22 -22.50 -37.35
N ILE A 201 -3.76 -22.43 -36.13
CA ILE A 201 -3.02 -21.87 -35.01
C ILE A 201 -1.87 -22.80 -34.61
N ASN A 202 -0.67 -22.23 -34.50
CA ASN A 202 0.54 -22.98 -34.14
C ASN A 202 0.74 -23.03 -32.63
N ASN A 203 0.48 -21.92 -31.95
CA ASN A 203 0.64 -21.80 -30.51
C ASN A 203 -0.53 -21.02 -29.88
N PRO A 204 -1.39 -21.67 -29.07
CA PRO A 204 -2.57 -21.04 -28.49
C PRO A 204 -2.26 -20.06 -27.36
N ASN A 205 -0.99 -19.87 -26.98
CA ASN A 205 -0.61 -18.87 -25.98
C ASN A 205 -0.24 -17.51 -26.60
N TYR A 206 -0.05 -17.46 -27.92
CA TYR A 206 0.38 -16.26 -28.63
C TYR A 206 -0.76 -15.63 -29.44
N TRP A 207 -0.66 -14.34 -29.67
CA TRP A 207 -1.60 -13.57 -30.46
C TRP A 207 -1.67 -14.10 -31.89
N GLN A 208 -2.83 -13.90 -32.49
CA GLN A 208 -3.11 -14.32 -33.85
C GLN A 208 -3.74 -13.14 -34.59
N PRO A 209 -3.11 -12.66 -35.67
CA PRO A 209 -3.71 -11.61 -36.49
C PRO A 209 -5.01 -12.10 -37.15
N LEU A 210 -5.92 -11.17 -37.44
CA LEU A 210 -7.15 -11.49 -38.16
C LEU A 210 -7.10 -10.95 -39.59
N THR A 211 -7.60 -11.74 -40.53
CA THR A 211 -7.83 -11.34 -41.93
C THR A 211 -9.33 -11.20 -42.15
N LEU A 212 -9.78 -9.99 -42.45
CA LEU A 212 -11.19 -9.66 -42.70
C LEU A 212 -11.45 -9.49 -44.22
N GLU A 213 -12.70 -9.32 -44.63
CA GLU A 213 -13.02 -8.95 -46.02
C GLU A 213 -12.47 -7.55 -46.33
N PHE A 214 -12.72 -6.61 -45.41
CA PHE A 214 -12.08 -5.30 -45.32
C PHE A 214 -12.04 -4.91 -43.84
N PHE A 215 -10.98 -4.21 -43.42
CA PHE A 215 -10.84 -3.75 -42.05
C PHE A 215 -11.28 -2.29 -41.95
N VAL A 216 -12.12 -2.00 -40.96
CA VAL A 216 -12.50 -0.65 -40.55
C VAL A 216 -12.03 -0.51 -39.12
N ASP A 217 -11.20 0.48 -38.83
CA ASP A 217 -10.71 0.67 -37.48
C ASP A 217 -11.81 1.14 -36.50
N GLN A 218 -11.43 1.30 -35.23
CA GLN A 218 -12.35 1.72 -34.18
C GLN A 218 -12.97 3.10 -34.44
N SER A 219 -12.20 3.98 -35.08
CA SER A 219 -12.57 5.34 -35.53
C SER A 219 -13.37 5.34 -36.85
N GLY A 220 -13.72 4.18 -37.41
CA GLY A 220 -14.54 4.10 -38.61
C GLY A 220 -13.79 4.28 -39.94
N ASN A 221 -12.46 4.31 -39.93
CA ASN A 221 -11.66 4.47 -41.14
C ASN A 221 -11.39 3.13 -41.83
N HIS A 222 -11.54 3.11 -43.17
CA HIS A 222 -11.12 1.96 -43.97
C HIS A 222 -9.59 1.85 -43.97
N TRP A 223 -9.08 0.67 -43.58
CA TRP A 223 -7.66 0.41 -43.59
C TRP A 223 -7.22 -0.19 -44.94
N PRO A 224 -6.04 0.16 -45.49
CA PRO A 224 -5.63 -0.26 -46.84
C PRO A 224 -5.40 -1.76 -47.01
N ILE A 225 -5.15 -2.46 -45.89
CA ILE A 225 -4.92 -3.91 -45.85
C ILE A 225 -5.98 -4.58 -44.98
N ASN A 226 -6.37 -5.79 -45.36
CA ASN A 226 -7.40 -6.55 -44.69
C ASN A 226 -6.89 -7.42 -43.53
N THR A 227 -5.57 -7.44 -43.33
CA THR A 227 -4.88 -8.03 -42.18
C THR A 227 -3.99 -6.96 -41.54
N PRO A 228 -4.52 -6.14 -40.62
CA PRO A 228 -3.70 -5.13 -39.96
C PRO A 228 -2.53 -5.75 -39.20
N GLU A 229 -1.39 -5.07 -39.24
CA GLU A 229 -0.22 -5.45 -38.44
C GLU A 229 -0.46 -5.17 -36.96
N PHE A 230 0.38 -5.75 -36.10
CA PHE A 230 0.32 -5.46 -34.67
C PHE A 230 0.63 -3.98 -34.44
N LEU A 231 -0.28 -3.26 -33.79
CA LEU A 231 -0.08 -1.85 -33.50
C LEU A 231 0.89 -1.66 -32.34
N SER A 232 2.06 -1.07 -32.60
CA SER A 232 3.04 -0.62 -31.60
C SER A 232 3.57 -1.70 -30.61
N PRO A 233 3.95 -2.92 -31.04
CA PRO A 233 4.46 -3.98 -30.15
C PRO A 233 5.75 -3.61 -29.40
N GLU A 234 6.43 -2.56 -29.86
CA GLU A 234 7.75 -2.16 -29.39
C GLU A 234 7.65 -0.88 -28.54
N TRP A 235 6.44 -0.48 -28.13
CA TRP A 235 6.20 0.79 -27.42
C TRP A 235 6.88 0.90 -26.05
N GLY A 236 7.46 -0.19 -25.54
CA GLY A 236 8.36 -0.14 -24.38
C GLY A 236 9.66 0.63 -24.65
N ASP A 237 10.02 0.89 -25.91
CA ASP A 237 11.17 1.74 -26.26
C ASP A 237 10.86 3.25 -26.17
N VAL A 238 9.58 3.63 -26.05
CA VAL A 238 9.16 5.04 -26.04
C VAL A 238 9.54 5.71 -24.71
N VAL A 239 10.05 6.93 -24.77
CA VAL A 239 10.42 7.73 -23.59
C VAL A 239 9.19 7.97 -22.70
N PRO A 240 9.22 7.54 -21.42
CA PRO A 240 8.12 7.72 -20.49
C PRO A 240 8.06 9.13 -19.89
N PHE A 241 6.95 9.42 -19.20
CA PHE A 241 6.76 10.63 -18.43
C PHE A 241 7.34 10.48 -17.01
N SER A 242 6.72 9.65 -16.15
CA SER A 242 7.10 9.49 -14.74
C SER A 242 7.88 8.21 -14.45
N LEU A 243 7.92 7.27 -15.40
CA LEU A 243 8.61 5.99 -15.24
C LEU A 243 10.13 6.16 -15.36
N THR A 244 10.86 5.41 -14.53
CA THR A 244 12.32 5.41 -14.48
C THR A 244 12.87 4.05 -14.90
N GLU A 245 14.20 3.93 -14.98
CA GLU A 245 14.86 2.65 -15.26
C GLU A 245 14.54 1.57 -14.21
N SER A 246 14.23 1.97 -12.96
CA SER A 246 13.85 1.03 -11.91
C SER A 246 12.49 0.36 -12.16
N ASN A 247 11.65 0.94 -13.02
CA ASN A 247 10.33 0.43 -13.35
C ASN A 247 10.35 -0.61 -14.48
N ARG A 248 11.49 -0.80 -15.16
CA ARG A 248 11.58 -1.67 -16.35
C ARG A 248 12.57 -2.81 -16.19
N THR A 249 12.23 -3.93 -16.82
CA THR A 249 13.11 -5.09 -17.00
C THR A 249 13.30 -5.34 -18.48
N GLN A 250 14.53 -5.68 -18.90
CA GLN A 250 14.78 -6.13 -20.26
C GLN A 250 14.55 -7.63 -20.35
N TYR A 251 13.72 -8.04 -21.30
CA TYR A 251 13.58 -9.43 -21.69
C TYR A 251 14.03 -9.63 -23.14
N SER A 252 14.30 -10.88 -23.51
CA SER A 252 14.59 -11.24 -24.89
C SER A 252 13.65 -12.34 -25.38
N ARG A 253 13.11 -12.17 -26.58
CA ARG A 253 12.26 -13.16 -27.25
C ARG A 253 12.65 -13.22 -28.73
N ASN A 254 12.98 -14.42 -29.20
CA ASN A 254 13.40 -14.68 -30.58
C ASN A 254 14.63 -13.88 -31.05
N GLY A 255 15.48 -13.42 -30.12
CA GLY A 255 16.70 -12.66 -30.43
C GLY A 255 16.53 -11.14 -30.35
N ASP A 256 15.29 -10.67 -30.22
CA ASP A 256 14.98 -9.25 -30.02
C ASP A 256 14.84 -8.93 -28.53
N ASN A 257 15.09 -7.69 -28.15
CA ASN A 257 14.97 -7.21 -26.78
C ASN A 257 13.66 -6.42 -26.62
N TYR A 258 13.01 -6.58 -25.47
CA TYR A 258 11.82 -5.84 -25.09
C TYR A 258 12.05 -5.22 -23.73
N TRP A 259 11.87 -3.92 -23.60
CA TRP A 259 11.68 -3.29 -22.29
C TRP A 259 10.25 -3.54 -21.85
N VAL A 260 10.08 -4.11 -20.66
CA VAL A 260 8.78 -4.35 -20.04
C VAL A 260 8.71 -3.56 -18.75
N TYR A 261 7.71 -2.70 -18.63
CA TYR A 261 7.51 -1.84 -17.46
C TYR A 261 6.44 -2.42 -16.53
N GLU A 262 6.62 -2.22 -15.22
CA GLU A 262 5.66 -2.60 -14.16
C GLU A 262 5.11 -4.03 -14.35
N ASP A 263 6.01 -4.99 -14.59
CA ASP A 263 5.68 -6.37 -14.98
C ASP A 263 4.90 -7.13 -13.88
N PRO A 264 3.61 -7.48 -14.11
CA PRO A 264 2.81 -8.24 -13.14
C PRO A 264 3.11 -9.74 -13.18
N GLY A 265 4.00 -10.19 -14.06
CA GLY A 265 4.27 -11.60 -14.33
C GLY A 265 3.44 -12.16 -15.48
N SER A 266 3.69 -13.43 -15.80
CA SER A 266 3.10 -14.09 -16.96
C SER A 266 1.58 -14.24 -16.85
N PRO A 267 0.82 -14.01 -17.93
CA PRO A 267 -0.60 -14.38 -17.98
C PRO A 267 -0.76 -15.90 -17.88
N PRO A 268 -1.98 -16.40 -17.57
CA PRO A 268 -2.25 -17.83 -17.57
C PRO A 268 -2.06 -18.40 -18.98
N LEU A 269 -1.22 -19.42 -19.09
CA LEU A 269 -0.94 -20.10 -20.35
C LEU A 269 -1.58 -21.49 -20.34
N ILE A 270 -2.10 -21.92 -21.48
CA ILE A 270 -2.52 -23.31 -21.64
C ILE A 270 -1.30 -24.19 -21.91
N ASP A 271 -1.11 -25.22 -21.10
CA ASP A 271 0.01 -26.15 -21.28
C ASP A 271 -0.33 -27.18 -22.37
N ILE A 272 0.30 -27.03 -23.53
CA ILE A 272 0.14 -27.94 -24.68
C ILE A 272 0.66 -29.37 -24.41
N ASN A 273 1.46 -29.56 -23.36
CA ASN A 273 2.11 -30.82 -23.00
C ASN A 273 1.57 -31.44 -21.70
N ASN A 274 0.80 -30.72 -20.89
CA ASN A 274 0.24 -31.21 -19.62
C ASN A 274 -1.15 -30.63 -19.33
N SER A 275 -1.99 -31.43 -18.68
CA SER A 275 -3.43 -31.18 -18.56
C SER A 275 -3.83 -30.83 -17.13
N MET A 276 -4.11 -29.55 -16.85
CA MET A 276 -4.85 -29.17 -15.62
C MET A 276 -6.37 -29.44 -15.70
N GLY A 277 -6.86 -30.03 -16.81
CA GLY A 277 -8.29 -30.31 -17.00
C GLY A 277 -9.12 -29.02 -16.93
N THR A 278 -10.16 -29.02 -16.10
CA THR A 278 -11.10 -27.89 -15.90
C THR A 278 -10.61 -26.82 -14.91
N ASN A 279 -9.57 -27.08 -14.11
CA ASN A 279 -9.08 -26.16 -13.07
C ASN A 279 -7.99 -25.20 -13.62
N ASP A 280 -8.15 -24.81 -14.88
CA ASP A 280 -7.15 -24.06 -15.64
C ASP A 280 -7.64 -22.61 -15.84
N ALA A 281 -6.88 -21.64 -15.36
CA ALA A 281 -7.27 -20.23 -15.39
C ALA A 281 -7.40 -19.67 -16.81
N TYR A 282 -6.61 -20.16 -17.78
CA TYR A 282 -6.76 -19.82 -19.20
C TYR A 282 -8.13 -20.28 -19.69
N LYS A 283 -8.47 -21.55 -19.46
CA LYS A 283 -9.74 -22.13 -19.95
C LYS A 283 -10.94 -21.50 -19.26
N TRP A 284 -10.86 -21.29 -17.95
CA TRP A 284 -11.90 -20.62 -17.17
C TRP A 284 -12.16 -19.21 -17.69
N GLY A 285 -11.11 -18.40 -17.84
CA GLY A 285 -11.21 -17.00 -18.24
C GLY A 285 -11.80 -16.83 -19.64
N PHE A 286 -11.36 -17.60 -20.63
CA PHE A 286 -11.90 -17.53 -21.99
C PHE A 286 -13.32 -18.12 -22.09
N SER A 287 -13.66 -19.16 -21.32
CA SER A 287 -15.02 -19.72 -21.31
C SER A 287 -16.03 -18.76 -20.66
N LEU A 288 -15.59 -17.99 -19.65
CA LEU A 288 -16.39 -16.92 -19.05
C LEU A 288 -16.78 -15.88 -20.10
N VAL A 289 -15.87 -15.47 -20.98
CA VAL A 289 -16.15 -14.51 -22.07
C VAL A 289 -17.29 -15.02 -22.98
N SER A 290 -17.24 -16.28 -23.42
CA SER A 290 -18.34 -16.84 -24.21
C SER A 290 -19.65 -16.96 -23.44
N THR A 291 -19.58 -17.19 -22.12
CA THR A 291 -20.75 -17.31 -21.24
C THR A 291 -21.44 -15.96 -21.07
N TRP A 292 -20.68 -14.88 -20.85
CA TRP A 292 -21.22 -13.51 -20.74
C TRP A 292 -21.82 -13.01 -22.05
N SER A 293 -21.40 -13.53 -23.19
CA SER A 293 -22.05 -13.26 -24.49
C SER A 293 -23.52 -13.70 -24.51
N SER A 294 -23.94 -14.62 -23.63
CA SER A 294 -25.35 -15.01 -23.49
C SER A 294 -26.24 -13.91 -22.91
N HIS A 295 -25.66 -12.86 -22.31
CA HIS A 295 -26.40 -11.75 -21.69
C HIS A 295 -26.87 -10.70 -22.70
N LEU A 296 -26.52 -10.85 -23.97
CA LEU A 296 -26.70 -9.83 -25.01
C LEU A 296 -28.01 -10.02 -25.80
N ASP A 297 -28.95 -10.82 -25.31
CA ASP A 297 -30.22 -11.08 -25.99
C ASP A 297 -31.21 -9.93 -25.75
N PRO A 298 -31.71 -9.22 -26.78
CA PRO A 298 -32.79 -8.25 -26.59
C PRO A 298 -34.07 -8.86 -25.98
N ALA A 299 -34.22 -10.20 -26.05
CA ALA A 299 -35.32 -10.92 -25.43
C ALA A 299 -35.05 -11.34 -23.97
N ASP A 300 -33.85 -11.11 -23.41
CA ASP A 300 -33.56 -11.36 -22.00
C ASP A 300 -34.38 -10.40 -21.13
N THR A 301 -35.27 -10.96 -20.31
CA THR A 301 -36.14 -10.21 -19.40
C THR A 301 -35.51 -9.95 -18.03
N THR A 302 -34.24 -10.31 -17.83
CA THR A 302 -33.51 -10.06 -16.59
C THR A 302 -33.34 -8.56 -16.39
N VAL A 303 -33.72 -8.06 -15.21
CA VAL A 303 -33.65 -6.64 -14.85
C VAL A 303 -32.59 -6.43 -13.79
N TRP A 304 -31.77 -5.40 -13.96
CA TRP A 304 -30.78 -4.94 -12.99
C TRP A 304 -31.05 -3.51 -12.58
N ASP A 305 -30.84 -3.22 -11.29
CA ASP A 305 -30.63 -1.85 -10.85
C ASP A 305 -29.19 -1.45 -11.20
N ILE A 306 -29.05 -0.59 -12.21
CA ILE A 306 -27.74 -0.12 -12.71
C ILE A 306 -27.31 1.23 -12.11
N SER A 307 -28.09 1.76 -11.18
CA SER A 307 -27.76 3.02 -10.50
C SER A 307 -26.56 2.84 -9.56
N PRO A 308 -25.95 3.95 -9.10
CA PRO A 308 -24.90 3.88 -8.09
C PRO A 308 -25.37 3.26 -6.77
N ALA A 309 -26.67 3.09 -6.53
CA ALA A 309 -27.18 2.38 -5.36
C ALA A 309 -26.76 0.90 -5.31
N SER A 310 -26.52 0.30 -6.48
CA SER A 310 -26.32 -1.15 -6.64
C SER A 310 -25.03 -1.51 -7.40
N ILE A 311 -24.53 -0.66 -8.30
CA ILE A 311 -23.31 -0.90 -9.08
C ILE A 311 -22.22 0.11 -8.67
N GLY A 312 -20.97 -0.37 -8.51
CA GLY A 312 -19.83 0.41 -8.03
C GLY A 312 -19.42 0.06 -6.60
N ASN A 313 -18.55 0.89 -6.02
CA ASN A 313 -18.01 0.73 -4.67
C ASN A 313 -17.28 -0.62 -4.45
N VAL A 314 -16.50 -1.05 -5.43
CA VAL A 314 -15.67 -2.27 -5.33
C VAL A 314 -14.59 -2.06 -4.27
N GLN A 315 -14.64 -2.86 -3.20
CA GLN A 315 -13.77 -2.67 -2.02
C GLN A 315 -12.30 -2.99 -2.29
N SER A 316 -12.03 -4.05 -3.05
CA SER A 316 -10.67 -4.47 -3.37
C SER A 316 -10.62 -5.26 -4.67
N LEU A 317 -9.50 -5.10 -5.38
CA LEU A 317 -9.18 -5.91 -6.55
C LEU A 317 -8.35 -7.13 -6.11
N PRO A 318 -8.61 -8.32 -6.67
CA PRO A 318 -7.78 -9.50 -6.43
C PRO A 318 -6.35 -9.29 -6.94
N THR A 319 -5.35 -9.82 -6.24
CA THR A 319 -3.94 -9.76 -6.68
C THR A 319 -3.46 -11.07 -7.30
N GLU A 320 -4.13 -12.18 -7.01
CA GLU A 320 -3.75 -13.52 -7.48
C GLU A 320 -4.80 -14.09 -8.41
N ILE A 321 -4.37 -14.76 -9.47
CA ILE A 321 -5.26 -15.29 -10.52
C ILE A 321 -6.28 -16.30 -9.99
N ASP A 322 -5.89 -17.12 -9.01
CA ASP A 322 -6.76 -18.12 -8.39
C ASP A 322 -7.97 -17.51 -7.65
N SER A 323 -7.92 -16.21 -7.35
CA SER A 323 -9.02 -15.49 -6.70
C SER A 323 -10.01 -14.86 -7.68
N TYR A 324 -9.70 -14.82 -8.98
CA TYR A 324 -10.57 -14.19 -9.99
C TYR A 324 -11.95 -14.84 -10.09
N PRO A 325 -12.11 -16.18 -9.94
CA PRO A 325 -13.44 -16.80 -9.90
C PRO A 325 -14.33 -16.37 -8.73
N SER A 326 -13.75 -15.77 -7.67
CA SER A 326 -14.53 -15.19 -6.57
C SER A 326 -14.89 -13.73 -6.80
N PHE A 327 -14.19 -13.05 -7.72
CA PHE A 327 -14.42 -11.65 -8.07
C PHE A 327 -15.46 -11.52 -9.18
N TYR A 328 -15.31 -12.30 -10.26
CA TYR A 328 -16.23 -12.26 -11.40
C TYR A 328 -17.37 -13.25 -11.24
N ASN A 329 -18.62 -12.79 -11.31
CA ASN A 329 -19.74 -13.71 -11.35
C ASN A 329 -19.80 -14.39 -12.73
N TYR A 330 -19.49 -15.69 -12.74
CA TYR A 330 -19.37 -16.48 -13.97
C TYR A 330 -20.68 -16.54 -14.79
N LEU A 331 -21.83 -16.67 -14.13
CA LEU A 331 -23.12 -16.91 -14.79
C LEU A 331 -23.99 -15.66 -14.90
N ASP A 332 -24.00 -14.82 -13.87
CA ASP A 332 -24.88 -13.64 -13.90
C ASP A 332 -24.18 -12.44 -14.52
N GLY A 333 -22.84 -12.42 -14.51
CA GLY A 333 -22.04 -11.28 -14.95
C GLY A 333 -21.80 -10.25 -13.85
N GLY A 334 -20.87 -9.33 -14.10
CA GLY A 334 -20.48 -8.29 -13.16
C GLY A 334 -19.40 -8.72 -12.15
N ASP A 335 -19.22 -7.88 -11.15
CA ASP A 335 -18.19 -7.94 -10.12
C ASP A 335 -18.82 -7.81 -8.70
N PRO A 336 -18.06 -7.78 -7.59
CA PRO A 336 -18.62 -7.77 -6.24
C PRO A 336 -19.03 -6.34 -5.80
N SER A 337 -19.56 -5.54 -6.74
CA SER A 337 -20.12 -4.21 -6.48
C SER A 337 -21.06 -4.22 -5.28
N LEU A 338 -20.86 -3.28 -4.36
CA LEU A 338 -21.73 -3.06 -3.20
C LEU A 338 -22.71 -1.90 -3.42
N GLY A 339 -22.39 -1.00 -4.36
CA GLY A 339 -23.07 0.27 -4.53
C GLY A 339 -22.81 1.27 -3.39
N HIS A 340 -23.26 2.50 -3.60
CA HIS A 340 -23.27 3.62 -2.68
C HIS A 340 -24.71 3.86 -2.23
N SER A 341 -25.01 3.70 -0.94
CA SER A 341 -26.39 3.88 -0.46
C SER A 341 -26.87 5.33 -0.44
N ILE A 342 -25.95 6.30 -0.32
CA ILE A 342 -26.22 7.73 -0.16
C ILE A 342 -25.27 8.53 -1.05
N ASN A 343 -25.80 9.53 -1.76
CA ASN A 343 -24.99 10.53 -2.45
C ASN A 343 -24.41 11.50 -1.40
N PRO A 344 -23.08 11.63 -1.28
CA PRO A 344 -22.45 12.40 -0.21
C PRO A 344 -22.69 13.91 -0.33
N VAL A 345 -22.95 14.42 -1.54
CA VAL A 345 -23.17 15.84 -1.81
C VAL A 345 -24.60 16.25 -1.48
N THR A 346 -25.58 15.43 -1.86
CA THR A 346 -27.01 15.75 -1.64
C THR A 346 -27.56 15.23 -0.30
N GLY A 347 -26.90 14.25 0.31
CA GLY A 347 -27.38 13.56 1.52
C GLY A 347 -28.59 12.66 1.30
N LEU A 348 -28.99 12.43 0.04
CA LEU A 348 -30.14 11.59 -0.35
C LEU A 348 -29.68 10.22 -0.85
N PRO A 349 -30.50 9.17 -0.72
CA PRO A 349 -30.24 7.88 -1.37
C PRO A 349 -30.18 8.02 -2.89
N TYR A 350 -29.28 7.26 -3.55
CA TYR A 350 -29.33 7.14 -5.01
C TYR A 350 -30.63 6.46 -5.43
N VAL A 351 -31.24 6.95 -6.49
CA VAL A 351 -32.52 6.44 -7.00
C VAL A 351 -32.25 5.19 -7.83
N PRO A 352 -32.86 4.02 -7.50
CA PRO A 352 -32.71 2.82 -8.30
C PRO A 352 -33.10 3.02 -9.76
N GLN A 353 -32.32 2.45 -10.67
CA GLN A 353 -32.51 2.51 -12.11
C GLN A 353 -32.61 1.08 -12.66
N ASN A 354 -33.83 0.54 -12.64
CA ASN A 354 -34.11 -0.82 -13.09
C ASN A 354 -34.22 -0.87 -14.62
N VAL A 355 -33.27 -1.53 -15.29
CA VAL A 355 -33.23 -1.69 -16.76
C VAL A 355 -32.98 -3.14 -17.15
N LEU A 356 -33.27 -3.49 -18.40
CA LEU A 356 -32.91 -4.81 -18.94
C LEU A 356 -31.39 -5.01 -18.96
N ARG A 357 -30.92 -6.14 -18.40
CA ARG A 357 -29.49 -6.52 -18.38
C ARG A 357 -28.87 -6.50 -19.77
N ALA A 358 -29.61 -6.97 -20.78
CA ALA A 358 -29.11 -7.01 -22.15
C ALA A 358 -28.93 -5.63 -22.77
N ASP A 359 -29.78 -4.65 -22.44
CA ASP A 359 -29.59 -3.28 -22.89
C ASP A 359 -28.38 -2.66 -22.18
N TYR A 360 -28.25 -2.83 -20.87
CA TYR A 360 -27.08 -2.36 -20.13
C TYR A 360 -25.77 -2.95 -20.65
N ALA A 361 -25.68 -4.28 -20.81
CA ALA A 361 -24.45 -4.94 -21.24
C ALA A 361 -24.02 -4.52 -22.66
N ARG A 362 -24.97 -4.36 -23.60
CA ARG A 362 -24.68 -3.89 -24.97
C ARG A 362 -24.29 -2.42 -25.01
N VAL A 363 -25.03 -1.56 -24.30
CA VAL A 363 -24.70 -0.12 -24.16
C VAL A 363 -23.33 0.06 -23.54
N LEU A 364 -23.03 -0.66 -22.46
CA LEU A 364 -21.75 -0.58 -21.78
C LEU A 364 -20.60 -1.04 -22.68
N ALA A 365 -20.79 -2.15 -23.41
CA ALA A 365 -19.80 -2.68 -24.35
C ALA A 365 -19.48 -1.68 -25.46
N GLU A 366 -20.47 -0.96 -26.00
CA GLU A 366 -20.29 0.02 -27.09
C GLU A 366 -19.80 1.39 -26.61
N PHE A 367 -20.30 1.89 -25.48
CA PHE A 367 -19.86 3.17 -24.90
C PHE A 367 -18.35 3.18 -24.66
N TRP A 368 -17.83 2.15 -24.01
CA TRP A 368 -16.40 1.99 -23.75
C TRP A 368 -15.65 1.31 -24.90
N ALA A 369 -16.34 0.85 -25.96
CA ALA A 369 -15.70 0.49 -27.21
C ALA A 369 -15.38 1.70 -28.07
N ASP A 370 -15.64 2.93 -27.60
CA ASP A 370 -15.00 4.12 -28.14
C ASP A 370 -15.12 4.15 -29.67
N GLY A 371 -16.36 4.07 -30.19
CA GLY A 371 -16.70 3.84 -31.60
C GLY A 371 -16.20 4.90 -32.60
N PRO A 372 -16.77 5.00 -33.82
CA PRO A 372 -16.18 5.77 -34.91
C PRO A 372 -16.01 7.28 -34.63
N ASP A 373 -16.81 7.84 -33.73
CA ASP A 373 -16.73 9.25 -33.33
C ASP A 373 -15.83 9.47 -32.08
N SER A 374 -14.97 8.51 -31.73
CA SER A 374 -14.21 8.49 -30.48
C SER A 374 -12.81 9.09 -30.58
N GLU A 375 -12.36 9.60 -29.44
CA GLU A 375 -11.01 10.09 -29.16
C GLU A 375 -10.06 8.96 -28.70
N THR A 376 -10.45 7.69 -28.88
CA THR A 376 -9.80 6.48 -28.33
C THR A 376 -9.76 6.47 -26.79
N PRO A 377 -9.39 5.36 -26.11
CA PRO A 377 -9.47 5.27 -24.66
C PRO A 377 -8.75 6.39 -23.88
N PRO A 378 -7.51 6.82 -24.25
CA PRO A 378 -6.88 7.92 -23.55
C PRO A 378 -7.60 9.26 -23.75
N GLY A 379 -8.16 9.53 -24.93
CA GLY A 379 -8.89 10.77 -25.21
C GLY A 379 -10.27 10.82 -24.56
N HIS A 380 -10.93 9.68 -24.37
CA HIS A 380 -12.20 9.61 -23.63
C HIS A 380 -12.05 10.18 -22.20
N TRP A 381 -10.93 9.92 -21.52
CA TRP A 381 -10.71 10.49 -20.19
C TRP A 381 -10.48 12.01 -20.20
N PHE A 382 -10.09 12.60 -21.33
CA PHE A 382 -10.07 14.05 -21.51
C PHE A 382 -11.48 14.61 -21.73
N THR A 383 -12.37 13.90 -22.43
CA THR A 383 -13.77 14.33 -22.54
C THR A 383 -14.47 14.28 -21.17
N ILE A 384 -14.15 13.26 -20.34
CA ILE A 384 -14.61 13.18 -18.95
C ILE A 384 -14.04 14.32 -18.10
N LEU A 385 -12.75 14.63 -18.22
CA LEU A 385 -12.15 15.77 -17.52
C LEU A 385 -12.82 17.09 -17.93
N ASN A 386 -13.08 17.29 -19.22
CA ASN A 386 -13.78 18.47 -19.72
C ASN A 386 -15.21 18.54 -19.20
N TYR A 387 -15.94 17.43 -19.20
CA TYR A 387 -17.28 17.32 -18.59
C TYR A 387 -17.26 17.74 -17.10
N VAL A 388 -16.26 17.27 -16.34
CA VAL A 388 -16.09 17.63 -14.92
C VAL A 388 -15.76 19.12 -14.78
N ASN A 389 -14.85 19.64 -15.59
CA ASN A 389 -14.43 21.04 -15.55
C ASN A 389 -15.57 22.00 -15.89
N ASP A 390 -16.48 21.59 -16.76
CA ASP A 390 -17.63 22.38 -17.21
C ASP A 390 -18.83 22.24 -16.25
N HIS A 391 -18.77 21.33 -15.26
CA HIS A 391 -19.84 21.12 -14.31
C HIS A 391 -20.00 22.32 -13.35
N PRO A 392 -21.22 22.88 -13.15
CA PRO A 392 -21.44 24.07 -12.32
C PRO A 392 -21.04 23.97 -10.85
N LEU A 393 -20.97 22.75 -10.30
CA LEU A 393 -20.51 22.49 -8.92
C LEU A 393 -19.01 22.20 -8.81
N MET A 394 -18.28 22.22 -9.93
CA MET A 394 -16.83 22.03 -9.90
C MET A 394 -16.14 23.33 -9.49
N GLU A 395 -15.40 23.29 -8.39
CA GLU A 395 -14.49 24.37 -7.99
C GLU A 395 -13.07 23.99 -8.42
N LYS A 396 -12.43 24.82 -9.26
CA LYS A 396 -11.08 24.59 -9.82
C LYS A 396 -9.97 24.82 -8.77
N LYS A 397 -9.99 24.02 -7.71
CA LYS A 397 -9.02 24.00 -6.61
C LYS A 397 -8.15 22.76 -6.75
N TRP A 398 -6.83 22.94 -6.80
CA TRP A 398 -5.91 21.81 -6.92
C TRP A 398 -6.05 20.90 -5.70
N ARG A 399 -6.32 19.61 -5.91
CA ARG A 399 -6.69 18.65 -4.85
C ARG A 399 -7.91 19.06 -4.02
N GLY A 400 -8.82 19.84 -4.60
CA GLY A 400 -10.10 20.24 -3.98
C GLY A 400 -9.99 21.23 -2.81
N LYS A 401 -8.78 21.64 -2.44
CA LYS A 401 -8.49 22.54 -1.31
C LYS A 401 -7.71 23.78 -1.78
N GLY A 402 -7.60 24.78 -0.91
CA GLY A 402 -6.84 26.00 -1.20
C GLY A 402 -7.57 26.99 -2.11
N THR A 403 -6.79 27.78 -2.85
CA THR A 403 -7.31 28.85 -3.70
C THR A 403 -7.88 28.33 -5.02
N VAL A 404 -8.92 28.99 -5.53
CA VAL A 404 -9.46 28.70 -6.86
C VAL A 404 -8.48 29.22 -7.90
N LEU A 405 -8.00 28.34 -8.78
CA LEU A 405 -7.06 28.67 -9.84
C LEU A 405 -7.75 29.43 -10.99
N ASP A 406 -6.98 30.25 -11.71
CA ASP A 406 -7.44 30.78 -12.99
C ASP A 406 -7.75 29.63 -13.95
N THR A 407 -8.76 29.80 -14.80
CA THR A 407 -9.22 28.73 -15.70
C THR A 407 -8.11 28.25 -16.64
N LEU A 408 -7.27 29.14 -17.16
CA LEU A 408 -6.15 28.72 -18.01
C LEU A 408 -5.13 27.89 -17.22
N GLU A 409 -4.79 28.34 -16.00
CA GLU A 409 -3.84 27.64 -15.13
C GLU A 409 -4.36 26.24 -14.74
N TRP A 410 -5.64 26.14 -14.38
CA TRP A 410 -6.28 24.84 -14.11
C TRP A 410 -6.17 23.90 -15.30
N ASP A 411 -6.58 24.36 -16.49
CA ASP A 411 -6.65 23.52 -17.68
C ASP A 411 -5.24 23.01 -18.08
N VAL A 412 -4.22 23.87 -18.10
CA VAL A 412 -2.85 23.44 -18.44
C VAL A 412 -2.28 22.46 -17.42
N LYS A 413 -2.51 22.67 -16.12
CA LYS A 413 -2.02 21.77 -15.06
C LYS A 413 -2.76 20.43 -15.08
N ALA A 414 -4.09 20.45 -15.21
CA ALA A 414 -4.92 19.25 -15.26
C ALA A 414 -4.59 18.38 -16.47
N TYR A 415 -4.48 18.98 -17.67
CA TYR A 415 -4.10 18.25 -18.88
C TYR A 415 -2.68 17.71 -18.82
N PHE A 416 -1.74 18.44 -18.22
CA PHE A 416 -0.37 17.96 -18.03
C PHE A 416 -0.34 16.70 -17.14
N ALA A 417 -0.98 16.74 -15.97
CA ALA A 417 -1.04 15.59 -15.06
C ALA A 417 -1.76 14.38 -15.67
N LEU A 418 -2.95 14.57 -16.27
CA LEU A 418 -3.72 13.49 -16.89
C LEU A 418 -2.99 12.88 -18.09
N SER A 419 -2.44 13.72 -18.97
CA SER A 419 -1.73 13.27 -20.17
C SER A 419 -0.51 12.40 -19.84
N GLY A 420 0.25 12.78 -18.81
CA GLY A 420 1.41 12.02 -18.37
C GLY A 420 1.02 10.63 -17.86
N ALA A 421 -0.06 10.53 -17.09
CA ALA A 421 -0.55 9.25 -16.59
C ALA A 421 -1.04 8.33 -17.70
N VAL A 422 -1.78 8.86 -18.69
CA VAL A 422 -2.23 8.03 -19.82
C VAL A 422 -1.09 7.68 -20.77
N HIS A 423 -0.08 8.55 -20.95
CA HIS A 423 1.12 8.21 -21.73
C HIS A 423 1.91 7.05 -21.10
N ASP A 424 2.16 7.12 -19.79
CA ASP A 424 2.81 6.02 -19.07
C ASP A 424 1.96 4.75 -19.10
N ALA A 425 0.63 4.85 -18.97
CA ALA A 425 -0.27 3.71 -19.11
C ALA A 425 -0.19 3.04 -20.50
N ALA A 426 0.01 3.82 -21.57
CA ALA A 426 0.25 3.29 -22.92
C ALA A 426 1.55 2.51 -22.98
N ILE A 427 2.65 3.07 -22.47
CA ILE A 427 3.98 2.44 -22.44
C ILE A 427 3.94 1.13 -21.67
N VAL A 428 3.40 1.13 -20.45
CA VAL A 428 3.29 -0.08 -19.64
C VAL A 428 2.46 -1.13 -20.36
N SER A 429 1.24 -0.78 -20.80
CA SER A 429 0.33 -1.74 -21.42
C SER A 429 0.90 -2.33 -22.71
N TRP A 430 1.49 -1.52 -23.60
CA TRP A 430 2.05 -2.02 -24.86
C TRP A 430 3.40 -2.71 -24.71
N SER A 431 4.19 -2.35 -23.70
CA SER A 431 5.40 -3.12 -23.36
C SER A 431 5.06 -4.58 -22.98
N LEU A 432 3.99 -4.76 -22.19
CA LEU A 432 3.47 -6.07 -21.81
C LEU A 432 2.85 -6.81 -23.00
N LYS A 433 2.00 -6.12 -23.79
CA LYS A 433 1.37 -6.70 -24.98
C LYS A 433 2.41 -7.16 -26.00
N GLY A 434 3.43 -6.36 -26.24
CA GLY A 434 4.52 -6.69 -27.14
C GLY A 434 5.28 -7.93 -26.69
N TYR A 435 5.71 -7.97 -25.43
CA TYR A 435 6.55 -9.04 -24.90
C TYR A 435 5.80 -10.35 -24.62
N TYR A 436 4.63 -10.30 -23.98
CA TYR A 436 3.84 -11.50 -23.70
C TYR A 436 3.08 -11.99 -24.92
N ASP A 437 2.73 -11.08 -25.85
CA ASP A 437 2.00 -11.37 -27.10
C ASP A 437 0.80 -12.29 -26.86
N TYR A 438 0.04 -12.05 -25.80
CA TYR A 438 -0.99 -12.96 -25.33
C TYR A 438 -2.22 -13.00 -26.24
N ILE A 439 -2.80 -14.20 -26.37
CA ILE A 439 -3.91 -14.52 -27.28
C ILE A 439 -5.22 -13.77 -26.95
N ARG A 440 -6.08 -13.57 -27.98
CA ARG A 440 -7.42 -12.97 -27.87
C ARG A 440 -8.54 -14.03 -27.77
N PRO A 441 -9.71 -13.69 -27.19
CA PRO A 441 -10.80 -14.64 -26.99
C PRO A 441 -11.28 -15.40 -28.23
N ILE A 442 -11.43 -14.74 -29.39
CA ILE A 442 -11.90 -15.41 -30.61
C ILE A 442 -10.96 -16.56 -31.02
N SER A 443 -9.65 -16.33 -30.99
CA SER A 443 -8.66 -17.34 -31.33
C SER A 443 -8.59 -18.45 -30.28
N ALA A 444 -8.62 -18.09 -29.00
CA ALA A 444 -8.55 -19.04 -27.88
C ALA A 444 -9.78 -19.95 -27.80
N ILE A 445 -10.99 -19.39 -27.90
CA ILE A 445 -12.26 -20.14 -27.81
C ILE A 445 -12.40 -21.07 -29.00
N ARG A 446 -12.12 -20.59 -30.22
CA ARG A 446 -12.18 -21.44 -31.43
C ARG A 446 -11.13 -22.56 -31.38
N TYR A 447 -9.91 -22.27 -30.92
CA TYR A 447 -8.89 -23.29 -30.70
C TYR A 447 -9.35 -24.37 -29.72
N MET A 448 -9.80 -23.98 -28.51
CA MET A 448 -10.26 -24.94 -27.51
C MET A 448 -11.45 -25.77 -28.00
N ALA A 449 -12.37 -25.15 -28.75
CA ALA A 449 -13.51 -25.85 -29.33
C ALA A 449 -13.13 -26.88 -30.41
N ASP A 450 -12.12 -26.58 -31.23
CA ASP A 450 -11.59 -27.51 -32.24
C ASP A 450 -10.92 -28.73 -31.59
N GLN A 451 -10.35 -28.57 -30.40
CA GLN A 451 -9.79 -29.69 -29.63
C GLN A 451 -10.87 -30.64 -29.08
N GLY A 452 -12.08 -30.16 -28.83
CA GLY A 452 -13.16 -30.89 -28.18
C GLY A 452 -13.51 -30.30 -26.81
N GLN A 453 -13.74 -31.15 -25.81
CA GLN A 453 -14.09 -30.70 -24.45
C GLN A 453 -13.24 -31.37 -23.37
N CYS A 454 -13.03 -30.70 -22.23
CA CYS A 454 -12.15 -31.18 -21.15
C CYS A 454 -12.85 -31.58 -19.84
N THR A 455 -14.18 -31.69 -19.82
CA THR A 455 -14.99 -31.97 -18.62
C THR A 455 -15.38 -33.43 -18.47
N ASP A 456 -15.90 -34.07 -19.51
CA ASP A 456 -16.42 -35.45 -19.46
C ASP A 456 -15.46 -36.42 -20.16
N THR A 457 -14.68 -37.16 -19.38
CA THR A 457 -13.70 -38.14 -19.88
C THR A 457 -14.32 -39.36 -20.57
N SER A 458 -15.64 -39.54 -20.47
CA SER A 458 -16.34 -40.67 -21.09
C SER A 458 -16.77 -40.42 -22.54
N LEU A 459 -16.79 -39.14 -22.98
CA LEU A 459 -17.16 -38.78 -24.34
C LEU A 459 -15.99 -38.91 -25.30
N SER A 460 -16.27 -39.32 -26.55
CA SER A 460 -15.24 -39.55 -27.57
C SER A 460 -14.52 -38.29 -28.05
N ASN A 461 -15.08 -37.11 -27.75
CA ASN A 461 -14.50 -35.80 -28.04
C ASN A 461 -13.79 -35.19 -26.81
N TYR A 462 -13.51 -36.00 -25.77
CA TYR A 462 -12.68 -35.54 -24.66
C TYR A 462 -11.26 -35.23 -25.14
N ASN A 463 -10.78 -34.04 -24.77
CA ASN A 463 -9.41 -33.59 -24.97
C ASN A 463 -9.05 -32.68 -23.80
N SER A 464 -7.88 -32.89 -23.20
CA SER A 464 -7.40 -32.03 -22.11
C SER A 464 -7.23 -30.57 -22.50
N MET A 465 -7.00 -30.28 -23.78
CA MET A 465 -6.91 -28.92 -24.35
C MET A 465 -8.27 -28.38 -24.79
N GLY A 466 -9.33 -29.18 -24.67
CA GLY A 466 -10.68 -28.82 -25.02
C GLY A 466 -11.28 -27.74 -24.12
N ILE A 467 -12.37 -27.13 -24.58
CA ILE A 467 -13.13 -26.15 -23.79
C ILE A 467 -13.93 -26.86 -22.67
N PRO A 468 -14.01 -26.31 -21.46
CA PRO A 468 -14.85 -26.88 -20.41
C PRO A 468 -16.33 -26.80 -20.78
N LEU A 469 -17.07 -27.88 -20.53
CA LEU A 469 -18.52 -27.89 -20.66
C LEU A 469 -19.16 -27.14 -19.49
N VAL A 470 -20.11 -26.29 -19.81
CA VAL A 470 -20.90 -25.50 -18.86
C VAL A 470 -22.37 -25.75 -19.20
N PRO A 471 -23.13 -26.46 -18.36
CA PRO A 471 -24.52 -26.80 -18.67
C PRO A 471 -25.35 -25.58 -19.07
N ASN A 472 -26.08 -25.67 -20.19
CA ASN A 472 -26.86 -24.59 -20.82
C ASN A 472 -26.06 -23.45 -21.48
N TYR A 473 -24.73 -23.46 -21.45
CA TYR A 473 -23.89 -22.40 -22.05
C TYR A 473 -22.85 -22.94 -23.03
N ILE A 474 -22.17 -24.03 -22.67
CA ILE A 474 -21.13 -24.68 -23.48
C ILE A 474 -21.40 -26.18 -23.46
N GLU A 475 -21.80 -26.73 -24.60
CA GLU A 475 -22.29 -28.10 -24.69
C GLU A 475 -21.77 -28.83 -25.93
N VAL A 476 -21.90 -30.16 -25.93
CA VAL A 476 -21.63 -30.99 -27.10
C VAL A 476 -22.87 -31.05 -27.99
N ILE A 477 -22.67 -30.99 -29.30
CA ILE A 477 -23.73 -31.18 -30.30
C ILE A 477 -24.11 -32.68 -30.37
N THR A 478 -25.39 -32.94 -30.21
CA THR A 478 -25.99 -34.27 -30.12
C THR A 478 -27.01 -34.51 -31.24
N THR A 479 -27.54 -35.72 -31.34
CA THR A 479 -28.58 -36.06 -32.32
C THR A 479 -29.94 -35.41 -32.02
N SER A 480 -30.16 -34.96 -30.78
CA SER A 480 -31.35 -34.19 -30.40
C SER A 480 -31.29 -32.72 -30.80
N ASP A 481 -30.11 -32.21 -31.19
CA ASP A 481 -29.96 -30.81 -31.61
C ASP A 481 -30.60 -30.54 -33.00
N PRO A 482 -31.02 -29.30 -33.28
CA PRO A 482 -31.60 -28.93 -34.57
C PRO A 482 -30.60 -29.08 -35.72
N LEU A 483 -31.12 -29.23 -36.95
CA LEU A 483 -30.33 -29.34 -38.17
C LEU A 483 -29.35 -28.18 -38.37
N SER A 484 -29.69 -26.98 -37.91
CA SER A 484 -28.80 -25.79 -37.94
C SER A 484 -27.49 -25.98 -37.16
N LEU A 485 -27.49 -26.85 -36.14
CA LEU A 485 -26.30 -27.18 -35.35
C LEU A 485 -25.66 -28.49 -35.82
N ARG A 486 -26.42 -29.59 -35.89
CA ARG A 486 -25.87 -30.91 -36.23
C ARG A 486 -25.53 -31.11 -37.71
N GLY A 487 -26.07 -30.26 -38.58
CA GLY A 487 -25.92 -30.34 -40.04
C GLY A 487 -26.80 -31.40 -40.70
N ASN A 488 -26.94 -31.30 -42.03
CA ASN A 488 -27.83 -32.15 -42.84
C ASN A 488 -27.54 -33.66 -42.72
N PHE A 489 -26.29 -34.03 -42.44
CA PHE A 489 -25.85 -35.41 -42.30
C PHE A 489 -25.22 -35.71 -40.94
N ASN A 490 -25.61 -34.97 -39.88
CA ASN A 490 -25.00 -35.13 -38.55
C ASN A 490 -23.48 -34.88 -38.55
N GLN A 491 -22.96 -34.13 -39.52
CA GLN A 491 -21.54 -33.90 -39.74
C GLN A 491 -20.86 -33.10 -38.60
N HIS A 492 -21.64 -32.50 -37.70
CA HIS A 492 -21.14 -31.74 -36.55
C HIS A 492 -21.42 -32.43 -35.20
N LEU A 493 -21.88 -33.69 -35.18
CA LEU A 493 -22.02 -34.42 -33.91
C LEU A 493 -20.68 -34.51 -33.18
N GLY A 494 -20.70 -34.32 -31.86
CA GLY A 494 -19.48 -34.31 -31.04
C GLY A 494 -18.69 -33.00 -31.10
N LYS A 495 -19.05 -32.05 -31.95
CA LYS A 495 -18.48 -30.69 -31.90
C LYS A 495 -19.11 -29.88 -30.76
N ILE A 496 -18.51 -28.73 -30.45
CA ILE A 496 -18.98 -27.84 -29.38
C ILE A 496 -19.97 -26.80 -29.92
N LYS A 497 -21.02 -26.54 -29.14
CA LYS A 497 -21.96 -25.42 -29.31
C LYS A 497 -21.88 -24.47 -28.11
N LEU A 498 -22.05 -23.17 -28.37
CA LEU A 498 -22.09 -22.11 -27.37
C LEU A 498 -23.46 -21.44 -27.40
N TYR A 499 -24.02 -21.11 -26.25
CA TYR A 499 -25.20 -20.26 -26.12
C TYR A 499 -24.72 -18.81 -25.96
N ALA A 500 -24.66 -18.07 -27.06
CA ALA A 500 -23.98 -16.77 -27.15
C ALA A 500 -24.66 -15.86 -28.18
N TRP A 501 -24.24 -14.59 -28.27
CA TRP A 501 -24.63 -13.69 -29.35
C TRP A 501 -24.35 -14.35 -30.70
N ARG A 502 -25.34 -14.34 -31.60
CA ARG A 502 -25.30 -15.19 -32.80
C ARG A 502 -24.34 -14.71 -33.88
N GLY A 503 -23.85 -13.48 -33.78
CA GLY A 503 -22.85 -12.95 -34.69
C GLY A 503 -23.42 -12.21 -35.89
N PRO A 504 -22.52 -11.65 -36.72
CA PRO A 504 -22.85 -10.76 -37.83
C PRO A 504 -23.67 -11.44 -38.95
N ASP A 505 -23.57 -12.77 -39.11
CA ASP A 505 -24.38 -13.55 -40.08
C ASP A 505 -25.91 -13.39 -39.87
N HIS A 506 -26.32 -12.92 -38.70
CA HIS A 506 -27.71 -12.68 -38.32
C HIS A 506 -28.15 -11.21 -38.41
N ILE A 507 -27.26 -10.31 -38.85
CA ILE A 507 -27.51 -8.87 -38.97
C ILE A 507 -27.42 -8.50 -40.46
N GLY A 508 -28.56 -8.30 -41.11
CA GLY A 508 -28.59 -7.82 -42.49
C GLY A 508 -28.42 -6.30 -42.57
N ASN A 509 -29.05 -5.59 -41.64
CA ASN A 509 -28.94 -4.14 -41.47
C ASN A 509 -28.83 -3.78 -39.98
N PRO A 510 -27.68 -3.26 -39.51
CA PRO A 510 -27.49 -2.92 -38.10
C PRO A 510 -28.44 -1.81 -37.61
N ASP A 511 -29.04 -1.02 -38.51
CA ASP A 511 -30.02 0.01 -38.14
C ASP A 511 -31.41 -0.57 -37.78
N THR A 512 -31.67 -1.84 -38.08
CA THR A 512 -33.02 -2.44 -37.91
C THR A 512 -33.03 -3.87 -37.39
N ASP A 513 -31.89 -4.55 -37.41
CA ASP A 513 -31.77 -5.97 -37.08
C ASP A 513 -30.94 -6.13 -35.80
N SER A 514 -31.29 -7.16 -35.02
CA SER A 514 -30.51 -7.64 -33.88
C SER A 514 -30.19 -9.12 -34.06
N ALA A 515 -28.96 -9.55 -33.78
CA ALA A 515 -28.61 -10.97 -33.94
C ALA A 515 -29.31 -11.86 -32.90
N GLY A 516 -29.56 -11.30 -31.72
CA GLY A 516 -30.01 -12.02 -30.53
C GLY A 516 -29.01 -13.07 -30.05
N VAL A 517 -29.44 -13.87 -29.09
CA VAL A 517 -28.64 -14.97 -28.53
C VAL A 517 -29.22 -16.32 -28.94
N GLY A 518 -28.36 -17.32 -29.04
CA GLY A 518 -28.80 -18.70 -29.13
C GLY A 518 -27.65 -19.67 -29.26
N TRP A 519 -28.01 -20.95 -29.40
CA TRP A 519 -27.02 -21.98 -29.69
C TRP A 519 -26.41 -21.76 -31.08
N ILE A 520 -25.11 -21.54 -31.11
CA ILE A 520 -24.27 -21.50 -32.31
C ILE A 520 -23.17 -22.53 -32.22
N ARG A 521 -22.61 -22.94 -33.36
CA ARG A 521 -21.40 -23.78 -33.36
C ARG A 521 -20.21 -22.95 -32.87
N ALA A 522 -19.43 -23.47 -31.93
CA ALA A 522 -18.31 -22.74 -31.34
C ALA A 522 -17.26 -22.32 -32.39
N GLU A 523 -17.07 -23.14 -33.43
CA GLU A 523 -16.22 -22.86 -34.59
C GLU A 523 -16.63 -21.58 -35.36
N LYS A 524 -17.85 -21.07 -35.14
CA LYS A 524 -18.40 -19.85 -35.74
C LYS A 524 -18.62 -18.74 -34.72
N TRP A 525 -18.05 -18.82 -33.51
CA TRP A 525 -18.26 -17.78 -32.50
C TRP A 525 -17.59 -16.46 -32.89
N TRP A 526 -18.27 -15.35 -32.58
CA TRP A 526 -17.77 -13.98 -32.75
C TRP A 526 -17.93 -13.21 -31.42
N PRO A 527 -16.98 -12.33 -31.07
CA PRO A 527 -17.19 -11.34 -30.02
C PRO A 527 -18.27 -10.34 -30.45
N TYR A 528 -18.93 -9.68 -29.50
CA TYR A 528 -19.92 -8.63 -29.77
C TYR A 528 -19.22 -7.38 -30.28
N GLN A 529 -19.00 -7.35 -31.58
CA GLN A 529 -18.27 -6.33 -32.33
C GLN A 529 -18.78 -6.28 -33.78
N ARG A 530 -18.42 -5.22 -34.52
CA ARG A 530 -18.66 -5.14 -35.97
C ARG A 530 -17.83 -6.20 -36.70
N PRO A 531 -18.34 -6.78 -37.82
CA PRO A 531 -17.58 -7.75 -38.61
C PRO A 531 -16.28 -7.17 -39.22
N THR A 532 -16.21 -5.84 -39.35
CA THR A 532 -15.06 -5.10 -39.87
C THR A 532 -14.02 -4.73 -38.81
N PHE A 533 -14.33 -4.97 -37.52
CA PHE A 533 -13.46 -4.71 -36.36
C PHE A 533 -13.72 -5.76 -35.27
N VAL A 534 -13.26 -6.98 -35.47
CA VAL A 534 -13.62 -8.11 -34.59
C VAL A 534 -12.88 -8.08 -33.25
N THR A 535 -11.61 -7.71 -33.28
CA THR A 535 -10.78 -7.47 -32.10
C THR A 535 -9.71 -6.45 -32.50
N PRO A 536 -9.22 -5.61 -31.58
CA PRO A 536 -8.14 -4.69 -31.90
C PRO A 536 -6.88 -5.44 -32.39
N PRO A 537 -6.10 -4.85 -33.31
CA PRO A 537 -4.95 -5.51 -33.95
C PRO A 537 -3.70 -5.50 -33.05
N PHE A 538 -3.83 -6.06 -31.85
CA PHE A 538 -2.77 -6.24 -30.87
C PHE A 538 -3.17 -7.26 -29.79
N ALA A 539 -2.17 -7.77 -29.07
CA ALA A 539 -2.30 -8.79 -28.03
C ALA A 539 -3.22 -8.37 -26.87
N GLY A 540 -3.72 -9.36 -26.13
CA GLY A 540 -4.64 -9.19 -25.02
C GLY A 540 -4.00 -8.58 -23.78
N PHE A 541 -2.95 -9.21 -23.26
CA PHE A 541 -2.42 -8.95 -21.93
C PHE A 541 -1.45 -7.76 -21.87
N VAL A 542 -1.69 -6.72 -21.07
CA VAL A 542 -2.89 -6.41 -20.26
C VAL A 542 -3.89 -5.55 -21.05
N SER A 543 -5.14 -5.45 -20.60
CA SER A 543 -6.17 -4.58 -21.19
C SER A 543 -5.75 -3.12 -21.12
N GLY A 544 -5.57 -2.47 -22.28
CA GLY A 544 -5.21 -1.05 -22.35
C GLY A 544 -6.30 -0.16 -21.75
N HIS A 545 -7.57 -0.42 -22.08
CA HIS A 545 -8.74 0.25 -21.48
C HIS A 545 -8.75 0.20 -19.95
N SER A 546 -8.47 -0.97 -19.37
CA SER A 546 -8.43 -1.14 -17.91
C SER A 546 -7.31 -0.31 -17.29
N THR A 547 -6.13 -0.27 -17.92
CA THR A 547 -4.98 0.50 -17.45
C THR A 547 -5.19 2.01 -17.59
N PHE A 548 -5.58 2.50 -18.76
CA PHE A 548 -5.85 3.92 -19.01
C PHE A 548 -6.91 4.44 -18.06
N SER A 549 -8.03 3.71 -17.96
CA SER A 549 -9.17 4.17 -17.18
C SER A 549 -8.89 4.21 -15.70
N ARG A 550 -8.17 3.21 -15.17
CA ARG A 550 -7.84 3.26 -13.76
C ARG A 550 -6.82 4.36 -13.46
N ALA A 551 -5.79 4.53 -14.29
CA ALA A 551 -4.81 5.60 -14.11
C ALA A 551 -5.47 6.99 -14.13
N ALA A 552 -6.34 7.22 -15.12
CA ALA A 552 -7.08 8.46 -15.25
C ALA A 552 -8.05 8.69 -14.08
N ALA A 553 -8.77 7.66 -13.62
CA ALA A 553 -9.67 7.78 -12.46
C ALA A 553 -8.92 8.18 -11.18
N GLU A 554 -7.72 7.63 -10.94
CA GLU A 554 -6.89 8.03 -9.79
C GLU A 554 -6.38 9.48 -9.94
N VAL A 555 -5.97 9.89 -11.14
CA VAL A 555 -5.60 11.29 -11.42
C VAL A 555 -6.79 12.23 -11.18
N MET A 556 -7.97 11.91 -11.67
CA MET A 556 -9.19 12.71 -11.48
C MET A 556 -9.55 12.84 -10.00
N THR A 557 -9.43 11.74 -9.24
CA THR A 557 -9.65 11.73 -7.79
C THR A 557 -8.69 12.69 -7.08
N LEU A 558 -7.39 12.59 -7.39
CA LEU A 558 -6.37 13.46 -6.79
C LEU A 558 -6.51 14.92 -7.23
N LEU A 559 -6.78 15.15 -8.51
CA LEU A 559 -6.93 16.48 -9.11
C LEU A 559 -8.08 17.26 -8.47
N THR A 560 -9.25 16.61 -8.37
CA THR A 560 -10.47 17.23 -7.82
C THR A 560 -10.51 17.22 -6.29
N GLY A 561 -9.67 16.40 -5.65
CA GLY A 561 -9.68 16.21 -4.19
C GLY A 561 -10.87 15.40 -3.67
N ASP A 562 -11.67 14.82 -4.57
CA ASP A 562 -12.87 14.06 -4.27
C ASP A 562 -12.90 12.80 -5.15
N GLU A 563 -13.29 11.65 -4.60
CA GLU A 563 -13.47 10.44 -5.40
C GLU A 563 -14.76 10.49 -6.23
N TYR A 564 -15.73 11.32 -5.81
CA TYR A 564 -17.02 11.48 -6.47
C TYR A 564 -16.95 12.46 -7.63
N PHE A 565 -17.77 12.21 -8.65
CA PHE A 565 -18.05 13.24 -9.66
C PHE A 565 -18.70 14.47 -9.00
N PRO A 566 -18.52 15.70 -9.55
CA PRO A 566 -19.21 16.88 -9.03
C PRO A 566 -20.73 16.65 -8.89
N GLY A 567 -21.31 17.03 -7.76
CA GLY A 567 -22.71 16.72 -7.44
C GLY A 567 -22.97 15.28 -6.96
N GLY A 568 -21.91 14.47 -6.85
CA GLY A 568 -21.94 13.07 -6.46
C GLY A 568 -22.33 12.10 -7.57
N MET A 569 -22.41 12.54 -8.84
CA MET A 569 -22.83 11.65 -9.93
C MET A 569 -22.40 12.14 -11.31
N GLY A 570 -21.74 11.27 -12.08
CA GLY A 570 -21.57 11.41 -13.53
C GLY A 570 -22.63 10.61 -14.27
N GLU A 571 -23.07 11.08 -15.44
CA GLU A 571 -24.11 10.41 -16.22
C GLU A 571 -23.74 10.31 -17.71
N PHE A 572 -24.29 9.36 -18.43
CA PHE A 572 -24.26 9.32 -19.89
C PHE A 572 -25.56 8.75 -20.42
N ILE A 573 -26.18 9.40 -21.42
CA ILE A 573 -27.47 8.98 -21.96
C ILE A 573 -27.27 8.24 -23.28
N ALA A 574 -27.70 6.98 -23.33
CA ALA A 574 -27.82 6.15 -24.53
C ALA A 574 -29.29 6.09 -24.97
N PRO A 575 -29.71 6.87 -25.99
CA PRO A 575 -31.10 6.93 -26.39
C PRO A 575 -31.58 5.63 -27.05
N LYS A 576 -32.84 5.25 -26.76
CA LYS A 576 -33.52 4.09 -27.34
C LYS A 576 -33.38 4.05 -28.87
N ASN A 577 -32.96 2.90 -29.41
CA ASN A 577 -32.81 2.62 -30.85
C ASN A 577 -31.92 3.63 -31.62
N GLU A 578 -31.12 4.42 -30.93
CA GLU A 578 -30.32 5.48 -31.55
C GLU A 578 -28.85 5.45 -31.11
N PHE A 579 -28.47 4.56 -30.19
CA PHE A 579 -27.11 4.49 -29.64
C PHE A 579 -26.30 3.31 -30.16
N LEU A 580 -26.85 2.09 -30.18
CA LEU A 580 -26.08 0.92 -30.62
C LEU A 580 -25.84 0.99 -32.13
N VAL A 581 -24.62 0.66 -32.53
CA VAL A 581 -24.17 0.72 -33.91
C VAL A 581 -23.71 -0.63 -34.43
N PHE A 582 -23.60 -1.65 -33.56
CA PHE A 582 -23.31 -3.03 -33.96
C PHE A 582 -24.59 -3.75 -34.42
N GLU A 583 -25.73 -3.42 -33.81
CA GLU A 583 -27.09 -3.88 -34.10
C GLU A 583 -28.13 -2.89 -33.55
N ASP A 584 -29.43 -3.08 -33.83
CA ASP A 584 -30.49 -2.18 -33.35
C ASP A 584 -30.63 -2.21 -31.82
N GLY A 585 -30.75 -1.02 -31.23
CA GLY A 585 -31.00 -0.82 -29.80
C GLY A 585 -30.31 0.42 -29.21
N PRO A 586 -30.32 0.58 -27.87
CA PRO A 586 -30.98 -0.26 -26.88
C PRO A 586 -32.52 -0.21 -26.98
N SER A 587 -33.22 -1.20 -26.42
CA SER A 587 -34.69 -1.29 -26.52
C SER A 587 -35.44 -0.25 -25.67
N GLU A 588 -34.74 0.34 -24.70
CA GLU A 588 -35.14 1.50 -23.90
C GLU A 588 -34.00 2.50 -23.77
N THR A 589 -34.29 3.74 -23.38
CA THR A 589 -33.23 4.72 -23.11
C THR A 589 -32.52 4.31 -21.83
N ILE A 590 -31.21 4.13 -21.92
CA ILE A 590 -30.34 3.79 -20.78
C ILE A 590 -29.57 5.04 -20.38
N THR A 591 -29.46 5.30 -19.08
CA THR A 591 -28.53 6.31 -18.56
C THR A 591 -27.47 5.57 -17.76
N LEU A 592 -26.22 5.56 -18.21
CA LEU A 592 -25.12 5.08 -17.38
C LEU A 592 -24.89 6.11 -16.28
N GLN A 593 -24.68 5.65 -15.04
CA GLN A 593 -24.47 6.51 -13.88
C GLN A 593 -23.25 6.02 -13.09
N TRP A 594 -22.45 6.96 -12.59
CA TRP A 594 -21.25 6.67 -11.80
C TRP A 594 -21.20 7.61 -10.61
N ALA A 595 -21.09 7.07 -9.39
CA ALA A 595 -20.86 7.91 -8.21
C ALA A 595 -19.42 8.43 -8.21
N THR A 596 -18.46 7.53 -8.41
CA THR A 596 -17.02 7.83 -8.37
C THR A 596 -16.34 7.64 -9.72
N TYR A 597 -15.20 8.31 -9.94
CA TYR A 597 -14.36 8.07 -11.11
C TYR A 597 -13.90 6.61 -11.19
N ARG A 598 -13.73 5.97 -10.03
CA ARG A 598 -13.38 4.56 -9.92
C ARG A 598 -14.47 3.65 -10.45
N ASP A 599 -15.75 3.96 -10.20
CA ASP A 599 -16.88 3.20 -10.73
C ASP A 599 -16.94 3.25 -12.26
N ALA A 600 -16.68 4.44 -12.85
CA ALA A 600 -16.58 4.59 -14.30
C ALA A 600 -15.45 3.73 -14.87
N SER A 601 -14.27 3.73 -14.22
CA SER A 601 -13.16 2.86 -14.62
C SER A 601 -13.45 1.36 -14.48
N ASP A 602 -14.20 0.94 -13.47
CA ASP A 602 -14.57 -0.45 -13.27
C ASP A 602 -15.57 -0.92 -14.32
N GLN A 603 -16.56 -0.09 -14.63
CA GLN A 603 -17.49 -0.31 -15.74
C GLN A 603 -16.77 -0.36 -17.11
N CYS A 604 -15.79 0.53 -17.35
CA CYS A 604 -14.95 0.49 -18.55
C CYS A 604 -14.28 -0.87 -18.73
N SER A 605 -13.74 -1.40 -17.64
CA SER A 605 -13.04 -2.66 -17.66
C SER A 605 -13.96 -3.87 -17.92
N LEU A 606 -15.12 -3.92 -17.25
CA LEU A 606 -16.12 -4.98 -17.47
C LEU A 606 -16.68 -4.98 -18.90
N SER A 607 -16.81 -3.81 -19.52
CA SER A 607 -17.24 -3.66 -20.91
C SER A 607 -16.44 -4.53 -21.88
N ARG A 608 -15.17 -4.83 -21.56
CA ARG A 608 -14.26 -5.56 -22.44
C ARG A 608 -14.47 -7.06 -22.43
N ILE A 609 -15.05 -7.57 -21.35
CA ILE A 609 -15.50 -8.95 -21.23
C ILE A 609 -16.84 -9.11 -21.98
N TRP A 610 -17.81 -8.22 -21.76
CA TRP A 610 -19.09 -8.24 -22.50
C TRP A 610 -18.93 -8.03 -24.01
N GLY A 611 -18.04 -7.12 -24.41
CA GLY A 611 -17.66 -6.93 -25.81
C GLY A 611 -16.91 -8.13 -26.41
N GLY A 612 -16.53 -9.13 -25.61
CA GLY A 612 -15.95 -10.39 -26.08
C GLY A 612 -14.45 -10.34 -26.41
N ILE A 613 -13.73 -9.28 -26.06
CA ILE A 613 -12.36 -9.03 -26.57
C ILE A 613 -11.24 -9.17 -25.53
N HIS A 614 -11.58 -9.23 -24.23
CA HIS A 614 -10.63 -9.47 -23.15
C HIS A 614 -11.18 -10.49 -22.13
N PRO A 615 -10.41 -11.50 -21.68
CA PRO A 615 -10.71 -12.30 -20.51
C PRO A 615 -10.34 -11.57 -19.21
N PRO A 616 -10.82 -12.05 -18.03
CA PRO A 616 -10.44 -11.55 -16.71
C PRO A 616 -8.92 -11.40 -16.47
N ALA A 617 -8.11 -12.27 -17.08
CA ALA A 617 -6.65 -12.26 -17.01
C ALA A 617 -6.03 -10.97 -17.56
N ASP A 618 -6.68 -10.33 -18.54
CA ASP A 618 -6.20 -9.07 -19.11
C ASP A 618 -6.66 -7.86 -18.29
N ASP A 619 -7.78 -7.99 -17.58
CA ASP A 619 -8.45 -6.89 -16.90
C ASP A 619 -7.79 -6.51 -15.57
N ILE A 620 -7.78 -7.44 -14.60
CA ILE A 620 -7.36 -7.15 -13.22
C ILE A 620 -5.93 -6.58 -13.17
N PRO A 621 -4.92 -7.15 -13.85
CA PRO A 621 -3.57 -6.59 -13.82
C PRO A 621 -3.53 -5.19 -14.43
N GLY A 622 -4.32 -4.91 -15.49
CA GLY A 622 -4.44 -3.57 -16.05
C GLY A 622 -4.99 -2.56 -15.04
N ARG A 623 -6.05 -2.91 -14.30
CA ARG A 623 -6.57 -2.05 -13.21
C ARG A 623 -5.53 -1.86 -12.10
N LEU A 624 -4.84 -2.91 -11.66
CA LEU A 624 -3.81 -2.80 -10.61
C LEU A 624 -2.66 -1.88 -11.03
N ILE A 625 -2.20 -2.00 -12.28
CA ILE A 625 -1.18 -1.14 -12.86
C ILE A 625 -1.69 0.31 -12.87
N GLY A 626 -2.86 0.57 -13.44
CA GLY A 626 -3.42 1.93 -13.49
C GLY A 626 -3.58 2.55 -12.09
N LYS A 627 -3.97 1.76 -11.10
CA LYS A 627 -4.11 2.21 -9.69
C LYS A 627 -2.77 2.68 -9.10
N SER A 628 -1.67 2.07 -9.52
CA SER A 628 -0.31 2.43 -9.11
C SER A 628 0.22 3.62 -9.91
N LEU A 629 -0.02 3.65 -11.23
CA LEU A 629 0.52 4.66 -12.14
C LEU A 629 -0.11 6.04 -11.98
N GLY A 630 -1.43 6.14 -11.84
CA GLY A 630 -2.13 7.42 -11.78
C GLY A 630 -1.55 8.36 -10.69
N PRO A 631 -1.44 7.91 -9.43
CA PRO A 631 -0.85 8.72 -8.36
C PRO A 631 0.64 9.06 -8.59
N LYS A 632 1.44 8.13 -9.13
CA LYS A 632 2.85 8.37 -9.44
C LYS A 632 3.01 9.50 -10.47
N ALA A 633 2.26 9.44 -11.56
CA ALA A 633 2.29 10.45 -12.60
C ALA A 633 1.76 11.82 -12.12
N PHE A 634 0.69 11.83 -11.31
CA PHE A 634 0.15 13.06 -10.72
C PHE A 634 1.18 13.76 -9.83
N ILE A 635 1.80 13.02 -8.89
CA ILE A 635 2.82 13.56 -7.99
C ILE A 635 4.05 14.03 -8.77
N TYR A 636 4.45 13.30 -9.80
CA TYR A 636 5.56 13.71 -10.66
C TYR A 636 5.26 15.04 -11.37
N ALA A 637 4.05 15.21 -11.91
CA ALA A 637 3.62 16.47 -12.53
C ALA A 637 3.68 17.65 -11.54
N GLU A 638 3.29 17.46 -10.28
CA GLU A 638 3.35 18.50 -9.24
C GLU A 638 4.76 19.01 -8.96
N THR A 639 5.80 18.19 -9.20
CA THR A 639 7.20 18.63 -9.01
C THR A 639 7.61 19.78 -9.92
N PHE A 640 6.90 19.97 -11.04
CA PHE A 640 7.10 21.08 -11.96
C PHE A 640 6.18 22.26 -11.64
N MET A 641 4.98 21.99 -11.13
CA MET A 641 3.96 23.03 -10.90
C MET A 641 4.20 23.88 -9.66
N ASP A 642 5.00 23.37 -8.72
CA ASP A 642 5.25 24.02 -7.45
C ASP A 642 6.74 23.97 -7.07
N VAL A 643 7.40 25.09 -7.33
CA VAL A 643 8.83 25.33 -7.12
C VAL A 643 9.24 25.35 -5.65
N ASN A 644 8.31 25.59 -4.72
CA ASN A 644 8.65 25.73 -3.31
C ASN A 644 8.77 24.37 -2.59
N GLY A 645 8.18 23.32 -3.16
CA GLY A 645 8.22 21.98 -2.56
C GLY A 645 7.23 21.79 -1.41
N ALA A 646 7.40 20.70 -0.68
CA ALA A 646 6.70 20.49 0.60
C ALA A 646 7.16 21.55 1.62
N PRO A 647 6.26 22.09 2.46
CA PRO A 647 6.60 23.13 3.42
C PRO A 647 7.69 22.66 4.40
N SER A 648 8.62 23.56 4.70
CA SER A 648 9.72 23.32 5.62
C SER A 648 9.64 24.27 6.82
N ILE A 649 10.04 23.78 7.99
CA ILE A 649 10.09 24.58 9.21
C ILE A 649 11.39 25.38 9.23
N ILE A 650 11.27 26.72 9.22
CA ILE A 650 12.38 27.66 9.37
C ILE A 650 12.83 27.73 10.82
N SER A 651 11.88 27.78 11.75
CA SER A 651 12.17 27.87 13.18
C SER A 651 11.10 27.24 14.04
N ILE A 652 11.56 26.72 15.18
CA ILE A 652 10.74 26.23 16.27
C ILE A 652 11.22 26.88 17.58
N GLN A 653 10.31 27.33 18.42
CA GLN A 653 10.64 27.98 19.68
C GLN A 653 9.65 27.62 20.79
N ALA A 654 10.17 27.05 21.87
CA ALA A 654 9.44 26.94 23.13
C ALA A 654 9.48 28.29 23.88
N ASN A 655 8.39 28.65 24.58
CA ASN A 655 8.39 29.85 25.42
C ASN A 655 9.19 29.70 26.72
N LEU A 656 9.57 28.47 27.09
CA LEU A 656 10.30 28.12 28.31
C LEU A 656 11.37 27.07 27.99
N ASP A 657 12.61 27.32 28.41
CA ASP A 657 13.70 26.33 28.30
C ASP A 657 13.53 25.20 29.33
N THR A 658 12.86 25.46 30.45
CA THR A 658 12.55 24.45 31.46
C THR A 658 11.20 24.72 32.12
N ILE A 659 10.33 23.72 32.13
CA ILE A 659 9.03 23.75 32.83
C ILE A 659 9.25 23.31 34.28
N THR A 660 8.78 24.13 35.22
CA THR A 660 8.86 23.88 36.68
C THR A 660 7.49 24.01 37.34
N ASP A 661 7.39 23.73 38.65
CA ASP A 661 6.12 23.79 39.38
C ASP A 661 5.42 25.16 39.27
N GLN A 662 6.18 26.22 39.01
CA GLN A 662 5.65 27.58 38.81
C GLN A 662 4.86 27.73 37.50
N ASN A 663 5.05 26.81 36.55
CA ASN A 663 4.44 26.83 35.23
C ASN A 663 3.17 25.98 35.17
N VAL A 664 2.74 25.35 36.26
CA VAL A 664 1.50 24.56 36.33
C VAL A 664 0.30 25.46 36.03
N GLY A 665 -0.51 25.07 35.05
CA GLY A 665 -1.62 25.89 34.59
C GLY A 665 -2.15 25.48 33.22
N SER A 666 -3.18 26.19 32.77
CA SER A 666 -3.74 25.99 31.45
C SER A 666 -3.01 26.87 30.42
N ALA A 667 -2.68 26.30 29.25
CA ALA A 667 -1.97 26.97 28.16
C ALA A 667 -0.68 27.73 28.59
N SER A 668 -0.02 27.26 29.65
CA SER A 668 1.13 27.94 30.26
C SER A 668 2.46 27.64 29.57
N PHE A 669 2.52 26.55 28.80
CA PHE A 669 3.64 26.21 27.92
C PHE A 669 3.19 26.28 26.46
N THR A 670 4.04 26.83 25.60
CA THR A 670 3.72 27.00 24.18
C THR A 670 4.93 26.69 23.31
N VAL A 671 4.69 26.09 22.15
CA VAL A 671 5.69 25.90 21.09
C VAL A 671 5.19 26.61 19.85
N THR A 672 5.99 27.55 19.34
CA THR A 672 5.70 28.30 18.10
C THR A 672 6.55 27.76 16.98
N VAL A 673 5.94 27.54 15.82
CA VAL A 673 6.59 27.05 14.60
C VAL A 673 6.41 28.10 13.51
N VAL A 674 7.44 28.30 12.69
CA VAL A 674 7.43 29.18 11.52
C VAL A 674 7.83 28.39 10.28
N TYR A 675 7.02 28.49 9.24
CA TYR A 675 7.17 27.83 7.95
C TYR A 675 7.81 28.76 6.92
N ASP A 676 8.42 28.17 5.89
CA ASP A 676 9.02 28.88 4.75
C ASP A 676 8.04 29.37 3.70
N GLN A 677 6.79 28.91 3.77
CA GLN A 677 5.72 29.28 2.86
C GLN A 677 4.35 29.36 3.53
N GLU A 678 3.36 29.82 2.77
CA GLU A 678 1.99 29.93 3.24
C GLU A 678 1.34 28.55 3.42
N MET A 679 0.71 28.34 4.56
CA MET A 679 0.11 27.07 5.00
C MET A 679 -1.42 27.14 4.95
N ASP A 680 -2.09 25.98 4.82
CA ASP A 680 -3.54 25.91 5.00
C ASP A 680 -3.90 26.12 6.47
N THR A 681 -4.39 27.32 6.78
CA THR A 681 -4.76 27.70 8.15
C THR A 681 -6.01 26.98 8.68
N ASN A 682 -6.70 26.19 7.85
CA ASN A 682 -7.83 25.36 8.30
C ASN A 682 -7.38 23.99 8.83
N SER A 683 -6.13 23.60 8.54
CA SER A 683 -5.51 22.39 9.08
C SER A 683 -4.49 22.76 10.15
N ALA A 684 -4.45 21.99 11.24
CA ALA A 684 -3.50 22.19 12.34
C ALA A 684 -2.36 21.17 12.23
N PRO A 685 -1.08 21.57 12.35
CA PRO A 685 0.02 20.62 12.41
C PRO A 685 -0.01 19.80 13.71
N ASP A 686 0.47 18.57 13.62
CA ASP A 686 0.56 17.63 14.74
C ASP A 686 1.87 17.81 15.50
N PHE A 687 1.78 17.70 16.83
CA PHE A 687 2.92 17.79 17.75
C PHE A 687 3.05 16.48 18.51
N SER A 688 4.20 15.82 18.39
CA SER A 688 4.51 14.60 19.13
C SER A 688 5.92 14.66 19.73
N PHE A 689 6.21 13.71 20.61
CA PHE A 689 7.45 13.66 21.38
C PHE A 689 8.05 12.25 21.25
N PRO A 690 8.88 12.00 20.22
CA PRO A 690 9.26 10.65 19.83
C PRO A 690 10.27 9.97 20.77
N VAL A 691 11.00 10.76 21.58
CA VAL A 691 12.05 10.27 22.48
C VAL A 691 11.61 10.41 23.94
N GLU A 692 11.55 11.63 24.48
CA GLU A 692 11.02 11.92 25.81
C GLU A 692 9.54 12.32 25.71
N ASP A 693 8.61 11.44 26.10
CA ASP A 693 7.17 11.71 25.94
C ASP A 693 6.50 12.25 27.23
N PRO A 694 6.37 13.58 27.41
CA PRO A 694 5.65 14.19 28.52
C PRO A 694 4.11 14.11 28.40
N LEU A 695 3.57 13.65 27.28
CA LEU A 695 2.12 13.42 27.11
C LEU A 695 1.72 12.09 27.79
N SER A 696 2.56 11.06 27.70
CA SER A 696 2.33 9.76 28.34
C SER A 696 2.13 9.86 29.86
N SER A 697 2.89 10.74 30.51
CA SER A 697 2.78 11.03 31.96
C SER A 697 1.61 11.95 32.30
N SER A 698 0.96 12.54 31.30
CA SER A 698 0.00 13.64 31.43
C SER A 698 0.57 14.89 32.12
N THR A 699 1.89 15.08 32.08
CA THR A 699 2.54 16.31 32.54
C THR A 699 2.25 17.45 31.59
N LEU A 700 2.31 17.17 30.27
CA LEU A 700 1.76 18.02 29.24
C LEU A 700 0.47 17.42 28.69
N ALA A 701 -0.46 18.29 28.31
CA ALA A 701 -1.63 17.92 27.52
C ALA A 701 -1.91 19.05 26.52
N VAL A 702 -2.05 18.71 25.24
CA VAL A 702 -2.36 19.69 24.18
C VAL A 702 -3.68 20.41 24.52
N ASN A 703 -3.67 21.73 24.43
CA ASN A 703 -4.83 22.58 24.63
C ASN A 703 -5.38 23.03 23.27
N LEU A 704 -6.08 22.10 22.60
CA LEU A 704 -6.58 22.28 21.22
C LEU A 704 -7.43 23.55 21.05
N GLU A 705 -8.24 23.92 22.04
CA GLU A 705 -9.11 25.11 21.98
C GLU A 705 -8.32 26.43 21.90
N ASN A 706 -7.05 26.40 22.33
CA ASN A 706 -6.18 27.56 22.34
C ASN A 706 -4.99 27.38 21.38
N CYS A 707 -4.92 26.35 20.55
CA CYS A 707 -3.94 26.34 19.47
C CYS A 707 -4.47 27.19 18.30
N GLU A 708 -3.61 27.94 17.63
CA GLU A 708 -4.04 28.80 16.51
C GLU A 708 -2.91 29.10 15.52
N TRP A 709 -3.30 29.48 14.30
CA TRP A 709 -2.41 30.13 13.35
C TRP A 709 -2.26 31.62 13.73
N LEU A 710 -1.03 32.06 13.99
CA LEU A 710 -0.71 33.47 14.26
C LEU A 710 -0.60 34.30 12.98
N SER A 711 -0.22 33.65 11.89
CA SER A 711 -0.19 34.15 10.52
C SER A 711 -0.40 32.98 9.56
N ASN A 712 -0.43 33.21 8.25
CA ASN A 712 -0.41 32.15 7.24
C ASN A 712 0.91 31.36 7.18
N THR A 713 1.92 31.72 7.97
CA THR A 713 3.23 31.04 8.01
C THR A 713 3.66 30.64 9.43
N SER A 714 2.84 30.88 10.45
CA SER A 714 3.23 30.61 11.84
C SER A 714 2.08 30.05 12.65
N TYR A 715 2.36 28.94 13.34
CA TYR A 715 1.41 28.24 14.19
C TYR A 715 1.92 28.19 15.63
N ILE A 716 1.02 28.31 16.60
CA ILE A 716 1.34 28.16 18.02
C ILE A 716 0.55 27.01 18.64
N ALA A 717 1.27 25.98 19.09
CA ALA A 717 0.73 24.94 19.93
C ALA A 717 0.79 25.37 21.39
N ARG A 718 -0.33 25.18 22.12
CA ARG A 718 -0.44 25.53 23.54
C ARG A 718 -0.71 24.27 24.36
N PHE A 719 -0.04 24.14 25.50
CA PHE A 719 -0.10 22.97 26.36
C PHE A 719 -0.54 23.35 27.78
N ASN A 720 -1.39 22.52 28.36
CA ASN A 720 -1.68 22.54 29.79
C ASN A 720 -0.56 21.81 30.53
N VAL A 721 -0.01 22.43 31.56
CA VAL A 721 1.06 21.87 32.39
C VAL A 721 0.45 21.39 33.71
N LYS A 722 0.69 20.13 34.06
CA LYS A 722 0.29 19.53 35.34
C LYS A 722 1.52 19.06 36.08
N ASP A 723 1.58 19.33 37.38
CA ASP A 723 2.59 18.75 38.24
C ASP A 723 2.29 17.24 38.43
N LYS A 724 3.27 16.43 38.01
CA LYS A 724 3.32 14.98 38.15
C LYS A 724 4.65 14.52 38.77
N SER A 725 5.40 15.46 39.35
CA SER A 725 6.76 15.24 39.85
C SER A 725 7.70 14.57 38.84
N LEU A 726 7.49 14.88 37.56
CA LEU A 726 8.26 14.34 36.44
C LEU A 726 9.50 15.19 36.18
N ASN A 727 10.62 14.52 35.91
CA ASN A 727 11.81 15.15 35.35
C ASN A 727 12.15 14.50 34.02
N LEU A 728 12.11 15.27 32.93
CA LEU A 728 12.54 14.88 31.58
C LEU A 728 13.47 15.98 31.08
N TYR A 729 14.59 15.63 30.49
CA TYR A 729 15.58 16.60 30.01
C TYR A 729 15.72 16.48 28.51
N ASP A 730 16.11 17.58 27.88
CA ASP A 730 16.48 17.63 26.46
C ASP A 730 15.38 17.02 25.56
N ILE A 731 14.13 17.45 25.77
CA ILE A 731 12.94 16.87 25.13
C ILE A 731 12.90 17.24 23.64
N ASP A 732 12.89 16.21 22.80
CA ASP A 732 12.69 16.33 21.36
C ASP A 732 11.22 16.56 21.00
N VAL A 733 10.95 17.48 20.05
CA VAL A 733 9.60 17.75 19.53
C VAL A 733 9.54 17.45 18.04
N MET A 734 8.65 16.54 17.66
CA MET A 734 8.35 16.22 16.27
C MET A 734 7.09 16.95 15.80
N ILE A 735 7.18 17.58 14.63
CA ILE A 735 6.09 18.26 13.94
C ILE A 735 5.80 17.58 12.60
N SER A 736 4.52 17.31 12.33
CA SER A 736 4.02 16.71 11.08
C SER A 736 2.64 17.26 10.72
N GLY A 737 2.01 16.80 9.63
CA GLY A 737 0.61 17.11 9.31
C GLY A 737 0.27 18.52 8.82
N GLY A 738 1.23 19.47 8.85
CA GLY A 738 1.05 20.80 8.26
C GLY A 738 1.04 20.74 6.73
N GLU A 739 0.01 21.30 6.09
CA GLU A 739 -0.14 21.32 4.62
C GLU A 739 0.07 22.74 4.06
N ASP A 740 0.67 22.87 2.88
CA ASP A 740 0.75 24.16 2.20
C ASP A 740 -0.62 24.62 1.64
N LEU A 741 -0.80 25.92 1.44
CA LEU A 741 -2.09 26.49 0.99
C LEU A 741 -2.45 26.18 -0.47
N THR A 742 -1.47 25.91 -1.34
CA THR A 742 -1.65 25.99 -2.80
C THR A 742 -1.80 24.60 -3.44
N PHE A 743 -0.99 23.65 -3.00
CA PHE A 743 -0.94 22.27 -3.48
C PHE A 743 -1.34 21.27 -2.40
N ASN A 744 -1.53 21.71 -1.15
CA ASN A 744 -1.91 20.85 -0.02
C ASN A 744 -0.91 19.71 0.18
N ARG A 745 0.38 19.99 -0.04
CA ARG A 745 1.44 19.03 0.24
C ARG A 745 1.75 19.08 1.72
N GLU A 746 1.75 17.92 2.33
CA GLU A 746 2.14 17.76 3.71
C GLU A 746 3.64 18.07 3.88
N GLN A 747 3.99 18.78 4.94
CA GLN A 747 5.37 18.97 5.37
C GLN A 747 6.03 17.61 5.61
N ASN A 748 7.34 17.54 5.38
CA ASN A 748 8.11 16.42 5.90
C ASN A 748 8.15 16.48 7.43
N GLU A 749 8.26 15.32 8.09
CA GLU A 749 8.46 15.26 9.54
C GLU A 749 9.70 16.07 9.94
N PHE A 750 9.54 16.95 10.92
CA PHE A 750 10.60 17.78 11.45
C PHE A 750 10.81 17.48 12.93
N ILE A 751 12.07 17.27 13.35
CA ILE A 751 12.42 17.05 14.76
C ILE A 751 13.23 18.24 15.26
N GLY A 752 12.65 19.02 16.17
CA GLY A 752 13.36 19.99 16.99
C GLY A 752 14.02 19.28 18.17
N VAL A 753 15.34 19.11 18.10
CA VAL A 753 16.11 18.39 19.11
C VAL A 753 16.35 19.21 20.38
N ASP A 754 16.33 18.57 21.54
CA ASP A 754 16.63 19.14 22.85
C ASP A 754 15.90 20.48 23.13
N LEU A 755 14.64 20.61 22.71
CA LEU A 755 13.97 21.90 22.62
C LEU A 755 13.69 22.54 23.99
N PHE A 756 13.38 21.73 25.01
CA PHE A 756 13.14 22.17 26.38
C PHE A 756 13.29 21.03 27.39
N SER A 757 13.23 21.33 28.68
CA SER A 757 13.23 20.32 29.76
C SER A 757 12.03 20.49 30.71
N ILE A 758 11.75 19.48 31.53
CA ILE A 758 10.77 19.49 32.62
C ILE A 758 11.49 19.10 33.92
N ASN A 759 11.32 19.91 34.97
CA ASN A 759 11.89 19.67 36.29
C ASN A 759 10.90 20.06 37.40
N MET A 760 10.17 19.07 37.93
CA MET A 760 9.06 19.22 38.90
C MET A 760 9.35 18.51 40.25
N GLY A 761 10.60 18.52 40.74
CA GLY A 761 11.10 17.63 41.82
C GLY A 761 10.24 17.47 43.11
N GLY A 762 10.12 16.22 43.61
CA GLY A 762 9.27 15.84 44.78
C GLY A 762 9.97 15.62 46.16
N PRO A 763 9.20 15.36 47.26
CA PRO A 763 9.69 15.13 48.64
C PRO A 763 10.34 13.75 48.91
N ILE A 764 11.06 13.58 50.04
CA ILE A 764 11.58 12.25 50.50
C ILE A 764 10.40 11.39 50.97
N GLU A 765 10.03 10.37 50.20
CA GLU A 765 8.82 9.58 50.46
C GLU A 765 9.01 8.35 51.37
N ILE A 766 10.24 7.84 51.54
CA ILE A 766 10.48 6.61 52.33
C ILE A 766 11.65 6.79 53.29
N THR A 767 11.44 6.45 54.58
CA THR A 767 12.49 6.23 55.59
C THR A 767 12.24 4.91 56.30
N PHE A 768 13.28 4.08 56.48
CA PHE A 768 13.18 2.88 57.32
C PHE A 768 14.53 2.44 57.90
N THR A 769 14.48 1.67 58.99
CA THR A 769 15.68 1.09 59.63
C THR A 769 15.77 -0.42 59.38
N ASP A 770 16.94 -0.91 58.97
CA ASP A 770 17.20 -2.34 58.81
C ASP A 770 18.60 -2.73 59.32
N LYS A 771 18.96 -4.03 59.20
CA LYS A 771 20.25 -4.58 59.67
C LYS A 771 20.61 -4.20 61.11
N ILE A 772 19.63 -4.30 62.01
CA ILE A 772 19.79 -3.96 63.42
C ILE A 772 20.51 -5.12 64.14
N GLY A 773 21.66 -4.83 64.75
CA GLY A 773 22.46 -5.77 65.56
C GLY A 773 22.56 -5.32 67.01
N GLU A 774 23.40 -5.97 67.82
CA GLU A 774 23.52 -5.62 69.25
C GLU A 774 24.07 -4.20 69.47
N LYS A 775 24.91 -3.67 68.56
CA LYS A 775 25.54 -2.34 68.69
C LYS A 775 25.52 -1.49 67.42
N ARG A 776 24.66 -1.82 66.46
CA ARG A 776 24.60 -1.16 65.15
C ARG A 776 23.21 -1.21 64.53
N ALA A 777 22.92 -0.31 63.58
CA ALA A 777 21.74 -0.35 62.72
C ALA A 777 22.01 0.42 61.42
N ARG A 778 21.30 0.10 60.33
CA ARG A 778 21.37 0.84 59.06
C ARG A 778 20.10 1.65 58.85
N LEU A 779 20.27 2.95 58.63
CA LEU A 779 19.22 3.93 58.35
C LEU A 779 19.12 4.10 56.83
N ASN A 780 17.93 3.98 56.23
CA ASN A 780 17.74 4.03 54.77
C ASN A 780 16.67 5.07 54.39
N TRP A 781 16.83 5.70 53.22
CA TRP A 781 15.86 6.68 52.69
C TRP A 781 15.80 6.67 51.16
N SER A 782 14.70 7.18 50.58
CA SER A 782 14.57 7.37 49.13
C SER A 782 15.47 8.51 48.63
N SER A 783 16.15 8.31 47.50
CA SER A 783 16.93 9.37 46.86
C SER A 783 16.06 10.51 46.37
N VAL A 784 16.51 11.75 46.56
CA VAL A 784 15.96 12.95 45.96
C VAL A 784 16.90 13.42 44.86
N THR A 785 16.41 13.47 43.63
CA THR A 785 17.15 13.97 42.48
C THR A 785 17.49 15.45 42.70
N ALA A 786 18.76 15.84 42.55
CA ALA A 786 19.34 17.16 42.85
C ALA A 786 19.55 17.55 44.34
N ALA A 787 19.44 16.63 45.30
CA ALA A 787 19.89 16.91 46.67
C ALA A 787 21.43 16.97 46.78
N CYS A 788 21.96 18.13 47.18
CA CYS A 788 23.40 18.38 47.35
C CYS A 788 24.00 17.56 48.50
N SER A 789 23.23 17.39 49.58
CA SER A 789 23.54 16.60 50.76
C SER A 789 22.24 16.21 51.49
N TYR A 790 22.34 15.32 52.47
CA TYR A 790 21.26 15.02 53.42
C TYR A 790 21.72 15.29 54.85
N MET A 791 20.83 15.77 55.71
CA MET A 791 21.11 15.92 57.14
C MET A 791 20.28 14.91 57.93
N ILE A 792 20.95 14.06 58.72
CA ILE A 792 20.34 13.07 59.62
C ILE A 792 20.44 13.58 61.05
N ARG A 793 19.39 13.36 61.85
CA ARG A 793 19.44 13.52 63.31
C ARG A 793 18.92 12.28 64.02
N GLY A 794 19.60 11.82 65.08
CA GLY A 794 19.18 10.66 65.87
C GLY A 794 19.55 10.71 67.34
N ARG A 795 18.84 9.96 68.20
CA ARG A 795 19.08 9.89 69.65
C ARG A 795 18.55 8.60 70.29
N LEU A 796 19.02 8.29 71.50
CA LEU A 796 18.41 7.26 72.35
C LEU A 796 16.99 7.71 72.73
N SER A 797 16.02 6.81 72.64
CA SER A 797 14.62 7.12 72.91
C SER A 797 14.44 7.66 74.34
N GLY A 798 13.83 8.85 74.47
CA GLY A 798 13.68 9.58 75.75
C GLY A 798 14.79 10.58 76.10
N SER A 799 15.87 10.66 75.31
CA SER A 799 16.88 11.71 75.44
C SER A 799 16.38 13.05 74.87
N SER A 800 16.77 14.19 75.44
CA SER A 800 16.43 15.52 74.89
C SER A 800 17.38 16.01 73.79
N SER A 801 18.59 15.43 73.68
CA SER A 801 19.63 15.89 72.74
C SER A 801 19.76 14.98 71.51
N TYR A 802 19.76 15.59 70.31
CA TYR A 802 20.03 14.91 69.04
C TYR A 802 21.52 14.95 68.68
N ILE A 803 21.99 13.88 68.03
CA ILE A 803 23.26 13.84 67.29
C ILE A 803 22.94 14.09 65.82
N TYR A 804 23.68 14.99 65.17
CA TYR A 804 23.50 15.37 63.78
C TYR A 804 24.64 14.86 62.90
N LEU A 805 24.30 14.45 61.68
CA LEU A 805 25.24 13.95 60.68
C LEU A 805 24.87 14.51 59.30
N THR A 806 25.86 14.97 58.54
CA THR A 806 25.68 15.39 57.14
C THR A 806 26.23 14.30 56.22
N ILE A 807 25.40 13.84 55.29
CA ILE A 807 25.70 12.79 54.33
C ILE A 807 25.77 13.39 52.92
N PRO A 808 26.79 13.07 52.10
CA PRO A 808 26.88 13.57 50.74
C PRO A 808 25.66 13.22 49.86
N GLY A 809 25.36 14.08 48.88
CA GLY A 809 24.36 13.80 47.85
C GLY A 809 24.66 12.49 47.11
N GLY A 810 23.61 11.78 46.69
CA GLY A 810 23.70 10.47 46.03
C GLY A 810 23.70 9.24 46.96
N TRP A 811 23.77 9.43 48.28
CA TRP A 811 23.63 8.34 49.25
C TRP A 811 22.17 8.13 49.65
N THR A 812 21.78 6.87 49.86
CA THR A 812 20.43 6.45 50.30
C THR A 812 20.45 5.62 51.58
N SER A 813 21.62 5.44 52.22
CA SER A 813 21.71 4.76 53.51
C SER A 813 22.94 5.17 54.34
N TYR A 814 22.87 4.94 55.66
CA TYR A 814 23.97 5.15 56.61
C TYR A 814 23.99 4.09 57.73
N SER A 815 25.16 3.56 58.10
CA SER A 815 25.29 2.55 59.17
C SER A 815 25.75 3.17 60.49
N ALA A 816 24.83 3.29 61.45
CA ALA A 816 25.12 3.70 62.82
C ALA A 816 25.81 2.56 63.61
N SER A 817 26.84 2.88 64.38
CA SER A 817 27.62 1.93 65.18
C SER A 817 27.91 2.49 66.59
N GLY A 818 28.33 1.63 67.51
CA GLY A 818 28.59 2.01 68.91
C GLY A 818 27.33 2.14 69.77
N LEU A 819 26.20 1.57 69.31
CA LEU A 819 24.94 1.57 70.04
C LEU A 819 25.00 0.62 71.25
N VAL A 820 24.12 0.82 72.22
CA VAL A 820 23.95 -0.07 73.39
C VAL A 820 23.02 -1.22 73.03
N ALA A 821 23.33 -2.47 73.44
CA ALA A 821 22.50 -3.66 73.20
C ALA A 821 21.16 -3.61 73.96
N GLY A 822 20.10 -4.16 73.35
CA GLY A 822 18.74 -4.16 73.90
C GLY A 822 18.09 -2.77 74.07
N SER A 823 18.55 -1.73 73.39
CA SER A 823 18.14 -0.32 73.62
C SER A 823 17.47 0.33 72.40
N SER A 824 16.48 1.20 72.62
CA SER A 824 15.67 1.86 71.56
C SER A 824 16.16 3.26 71.18
N TYR A 825 16.13 3.59 69.88
CA TYR A 825 16.57 4.85 69.28
C TYR A 825 15.51 5.43 68.35
N GLU A 826 15.58 6.74 68.08
CA GLU A 826 14.74 7.44 67.12
C GLU A 826 15.55 8.39 66.20
N TRP A 827 15.16 8.55 64.94
CA TRP A 827 15.88 9.37 63.95
C TRP A 827 14.98 9.99 62.85
N GLN A 828 15.49 11.04 62.18
CA GLN A 828 14.85 11.75 61.05
C GLN A 828 15.90 12.21 60.03
N ILE A 829 15.47 12.54 58.81
CA ILE A 829 16.32 13.06 57.73
C ILE A 829 15.66 14.22 56.96
N ALA A 830 16.45 15.08 56.33
CA ALA A 830 15.99 16.12 55.42
C ALA A 830 16.99 16.33 54.25
N PRO A 831 16.53 16.70 53.03
CA PRO A 831 17.44 17.11 51.96
C PRO A 831 18.05 18.47 52.31
N ASN A 832 19.32 18.68 51.97
CA ASN A 832 20.07 19.90 52.31
C ASN A 832 20.91 20.37 51.12
N CYS A 833 20.64 21.59 50.64
CA CYS A 833 21.46 22.28 49.66
C CYS A 833 21.92 23.62 50.24
N PRO A 834 23.23 23.85 50.43
CA PRO A 834 23.73 25.15 50.85
C PRO A 834 23.61 26.15 49.70
N SER A 835 22.97 27.29 49.94
CA SER A 835 22.99 28.44 49.02
C SER A 835 23.53 29.67 49.75
N ASN A 836 24.51 30.37 49.16
CA ASN A 836 25.15 31.56 49.74
C ASN A 836 25.70 31.40 51.17
N GLY A 837 26.20 30.21 51.53
CA GLY A 837 26.78 29.95 52.85
C GLY A 837 25.77 29.78 53.99
N LEU A 838 24.48 29.65 53.66
CA LEU A 838 23.42 29.27 54.60
C LEU A 838 22.86 27.90 54.20
N ASP A 839 22.78 26.97 55.16
CA ASP A 839 22.14 25.66 54.96
C ASP A 839 20.62 25.84 54.88
N THR A 840 20.05 25.72 53.68
CA THR A 840 18.60 25.58 53.49
C THR A 840 18.23 24.11 53.63
N THR A 841 18.09 23.65 54.88
CA THR A 841 17.56 22.31 55.18
C THR A 841 16.07 22.29 54.83
N GLY A 842 15.66 21.33 54.00
CA GLY A 842 14.25 21.08 53.69
C GLY A 842 13.47 20.56 54.89
N ASN A 843 12.22 20.17 54.66
CA ASN A 843 11.38 19.61 55.74
C ASN A 843 11.94 18.26 56.23
N TRP A 844 11.97 18.08 57.56
CA TRP A 844 12.31 16.80 58.17
C TRP A 844 11.22 15.76 57.92
N THR A 845 11.63 14.52 57.66
CA THR A 845 10.73 13.37 57.61
C THR A 845 10.04 13.13 58.95
N VAL A 846 9.02 12.26 58.98
CA VAL A 846 8.46 11.74 60.24
C VAL A 846 9.53 10.97 61.05
N ILE A 847 9.35 10.87 62.37
CA ILE A 847 10.31 10.17 63.26
C ILE A 847 10.22 8.65 63.05
N GLU A 848 11.36 8.04 62.79
CA GLU A 848 11.55 6.59 62.64
C GLU A 848 12.16 5.99 63.93
N HIS A 849 11.73 4.79 64.34
CA HIS A 849 12.18 4.13 65.59
C HIS A 849 12.82 2.75 65.35
N PHE A 850 13.80 2.35 66.17
CA PHE A 850 14.34 0.98 66.18
C PHE A 850 14.94 0.56 67.54
N THR A 851 15.14 -0.76 67.78
CA THR A 851 15.73 -1.33 69.03
C THR A 851 16.78 -2.39 68.73
N THR A 852 17.96 -2.34 69.36
CA THR A 852 19.09 -3.29 69.18
C THR A 852 18.85 -4.69 69.82
N LEU A 853 19.53 -5.74 69.35
CA LEU A 853 19.26 -7.18 69.67
C LEU A 853 20.07 -7.77 70.88
N ASN A 854 19.79 -9.05 71.25
CA ASN A 854 20.48 -9.92 72.25
C ASN A 854 20.85 -11.32 71.64
N CYS A 855 21.94 -11.98 72.05
CA CYS A 855 22.34 -13.35 71.59
C CYS A 855 21.45 -14.50 72.13
N ILE A 856 20.92 -15.35 71.23
CA ILE A 856 19.91 -16.40 71.53
C ILE A 856 20.29 -17.79 70.95
N LYS A 857 19.62 -18.87 71.41
CA LYS A 857 19.80 -20.24 70.87
C LYS A 857 19.27 -20.34 69.42
N PRO A 858 20.00 -21.02 68.51
CA PRO A 858 19.43 -21.34 67.21
C PRO A 858 18.29 -22.34 67.40
N SER A 859 17.26 -22.27 66.56
CA SER A 859 16.20 -23.27 66.51
C SER A 859 16.47 -24.22 65.35
N PRO A 860 16.58 -25.54 65.56
CA PRO A 860 16.63 -26.50 64.45
C PRO A 860 15.35 -26.35 63.64
N THR A 861 15.48 -26.07 62.34
CA THR A 861 14.33 -25.75 61.49
C THR A 861 13.80 -27.00 60.80
N ASN A 862 14.66 -27.71 60.08
CA ASN A 862 14.34 -29.00 59.48
C ASN A 862 15.61 -29.78 59.08
N THR A 863 15.42 -31.02 58.63
CA THR A 863 16.40 -31.72 57.81
C THR A 863 15.83 -31.86 56.40
N SER A 864 16.53 -31.34 55.39
CA SER A 864 16.08 -31.23 54.00
C SER A 864 17.11 -31.85 53.03
N ASN A 865 16.82 -31.86 51.72
CA ASN A 865 17.65 -32.49 50.68
C ASN A 865 18.11 -33.91 51.05
N ILE A 866 17.22 -34.61 51.73
CA ILE A 866 17.43 -35.98 52.12
C ILE A 866 17.42 -36.80 50.82
N THR A 867 18.55 -37.35 50.44
CA THR A 867 18.68 -38.28 49.32
C THR A 867 18.90 -39.69 49.87
N ALA A 868 19.22 -40.65 49.01
CA ALA A 868 19.63 -41.97 49.44
C ALA A 868 20.93 -41.95 50.28
N THR A 869 21.79 -40.93 50.19
CA THR A 869 23.11 -40.96 50.87
C THR A 869 23.54 -39.64 51.49
N THR A 870 22.68 -38.62 51.45
CA THR A 870 22.96 -37.28 51.99
C THR A 870 21.74 -36.70 52.67
N ALA A 871 21.95 -35.73 53.56
CA ALA A 871 20.92 -34.86 54.07
C ALA A 871 21.52 -33.53 54.53
N THR A 872 20.74 -32.45 54.41
CA THR A 872 21.10 -31.12 54.89
C THR A 872 20.41 -30.85 56.23
N LEU A 873 21.19 -30.62 57.28
CA LEU A 873 20.73 -30.25 58.61
C LEU A 873 20.62 -28.73 58.68
N ASN A 874 19.45 -28.15 58.98
CA ASN A 874 19.26 -26.69 58.98
C ASN A 874 18.78 -26.17 60.34
N TRP A 875 19.21 -24.96 60.69
CA TRP A 875 18.78 -24.23 61.88
C TRP A 875 18.55 -22.75 61.57
N THR A 876 18.03 -21.98 62.53
CA THR A 876 17.84 -20.53 62.36
C THR A 876 19.13 -19.76 62.56
N GLU A 877 19.33 -18.72 61.75
CA GLU A 877 20.41 -17.75 61.97
C GLU A 877 20.24 -17.08 63.33
N VAL A 878 21.33 -16.99 64.07
CA VAL A 878 21.43 -16.17 65.27
C VAL A 878 22.17 -14.91 64.87
N ALA A 879 21.49 -13.76 64.99
CA ALA A 879 22.06 -12.47 64.66
C ALA A 879 23.35 -12.23 65.45
N ASP A 880 24.40 -11.77 64.75
CA ASP A 880 25.75 -11.54 65.29
C ASP A 880 26.48 -12.81 65.80
N ALA A 881 25.98 -14.01 65.50
CA ALA A 881 26.78 -15.23 65.67
C ALA A 881 28.03 -15.17 64.78
N ILE A 882 29.08 -15.87 65.20
CA ILE A 882 30.35 -16.02 64.49
C ILE A 882 30.59 -17.46 64.01
N GLY A 883 29.78 -18.41 64.48
CA GLY A 883 29.80 -19.80 64.04
C GLY A 883 28.85 -20.69 64.87
N TYR A 884 28.76 -21.95 64.48
CA TYR A 884 27.93 -22.97 65.14
C TYR A 884 28.70 -24.26 65.38
N ILE A 885 28.19 -25.10 66.26
CA ILE A 885 28.71 -26.46 66.49
C ILE A 885 27.56 -27.45 66.35
N VAL A 886 27.72 -28.45 65.48
CA VAL A 886 26.74 -29.50 65.20
C VAL A 886 27.20 -30.83 65.80
N TYR A 887 26.28 -31.54 66.42
CA TYR A 887 26.48 -32.86 67.01
C TYR A 887 25.57 -33.85 66.29
N GLY A 888 26.07 -35.00 65.82
CA GLY A 888 25.22 -35.98 65.12
C GLY A 888 25.75 -37.41 65.07
N ARG A 889 24.86 -38.39 64.84
CA ARG A 889 25.19 -39.83 64.68
C ARG A 889 24.08 -40.62 63.98
N LYS A 890 24.42 -41.85 63.54
CA LYS A 890 23.41 -42.87 63.24
C LYS A 890 22.79 -43.35 64.56
N VAL A 891 21.48 -43.55 64.61
CA VAL A 891 20.81 -43.99 65.84
C VAL A 891 21.41 -45.33 66.30
N GLY A 892 22.02 -45.35 67.49
CA GLY A 892 22.73 -46.50 68.06
C GLY A 892 24.26 -46.39 68.09
N ASP A 893 24.87 -45.43 67.39
CA ASP A 893 26.33 -45.25 67.31
C ASP A 893 26.87 -44.17 68.26
N ASN A 894 28.18 -43.87 68.20
CA ASN A 894 28.82 -42.78 68.96
C ASN A 894 28.56 -41.40 68.31
N ILE A 895 28.44 -40.33 69.13
CA ILE A 895 28.21 -38.95 68.66
C ILE A 895 29.50 -38.36 68.05
N VAL A 896 29.34 -37.68 66.91
CA VAL A 896 30.39 -36.88 66.27
C VAL A 896 30.10 -35.39 66.49
N ARG A 897 31.11 -34.61 66.87
CA ARG A 897 31.07 -33.14 67.02
C ARG A 897 31.76 -32.47 65.84
N LEU A 898 31.10 -31.52 65.20
CA LEU A 898 31.56 -30.83 63.99
C LEU A 898 31.40 -29.31 64.15
N GLU A 899 32.46 -28.55 63.86
CA GLU A 899 32.43 -27.08 63.93
C GLU A 899 32.07 -26.49 62.57
N VAL A 900 31.19 -25.49 62.57
CA VAL A 900 30.72 -24.78 61.39
C VAL A 900 31.10 -23.30 61.55
N PRO A 901 32.25 -22.87 61.01
CA PRO A 901 32.71 -21.48 61.14
C PRO A 901 31.87 -20.54 60.27
N GLY A 902 31.48 -19.37 60.81
CA GLY A 902 30.65 -18.37 60.12
C GLY A 902 29.21 -18.36 60.63
N GLY A 903 28.78 -17.27 61.27
CA GLY A 903 27.47 -17.19 61.92
C GLY A 903 26.27 -17.01 60.98
N SER A 904 26.53 -16.72 59.71
CA SER A 904 25.51 -16.80 58.65
C SER A 904 25.36 -18.21 58.06
N ILE A 905 26.25 -19.16 58.41
CA ILE A 905 26.15 -20.54 57.92
C ILE A 905 25.21 -21.32 58.83
N VAL A 906 23.96 -21.44 58.39
CA VAL A 906 22.86 -22.01 59.18
C VAL A 906 22.47 -23.43 58.76
N SER A 907 23.35 -24.10 58.02
CA SER A 907 23.12 -25.47 57.57
C SER A 907 24.41 -26.28 57.48
N TYR A 908 24.27 -27.60 57.52
CA TYR A 908 25.37 -28.55 57.33
C TYR A 908 24.95 -29.74 56.48
N ASN A 909 25.68 -30.02 55.39
CA ASN A 909 25.44 -31.17 54.52
C ASN A 909 26.13 -32.42 55.06
N ALA A 910 25.36 -33.31 55.66
CA ALA A 910 25.81 -34.64 56.03
C ALA A 910 25.84 -35.55 54.80
N THR A 911 27.02 -36.05 54.46
CA THR A 911 27.26 -36.94 53.30
C THR A 911 27.80 -38.29 53.73
N GLY A 912 27.72 -39.31 52.85
CA GLY A 912 28.19 -40.67 53.15
C GLY A 912 27.23 -41.46 54.04
N LEU A 913 25.96 -41.01 54.12
CA LEU A 913 24.91 -41.66 54.88
C LEU A 913 24.47 -42.94 54.17
N THR A 914 23.99 -43.90 54.96
CA THR A 914 23.44 -45.14 54.40
C THR A 914 22.00 -44.90 53.93
N SER A 915 21.63 -45.46 52.78
CA SER A 915 20.26 -45.35 52.25
C SER A 915 19.25 -46.07 53.13
N ASN A 916 18.05 -45.49 53.23
CA ASN A 916 16.95 -45.97 54.06
C ASN A 916 17.35 -46.19 55.54
N SER A 917 18.18 -45.31 56.12
CA SER A 917 18.67 -45.41 57.51
C SER A 917 18.39 -44.13 58.32
N SER A 918 18.19 -44.27 59.64
CA SER A 918 17.80 -43.15 60.53
C SER A 918 18.97 -42.58 61.35
N TYR A 919 19.01 -41.26 61.47
CA TYR A 919 20.08 -40.47 62.11
C TYR A 919 19.51 -39.43 63.07
N GLU A 920 20.31 -39.00 64.06
CA GLU A 920 19.96 -37.95 65.02
C GLU A 920 21.04 -36.86 65.17
N TRP A 921 20.64 -35.59 65.41
CA TRP A 921 21.53 -34.43 65.51
C TRP A 921 21.01 -33.22 66.33
N ALA A 922 21.92 -32.34 66.80
CA ALA A 922 21.64 -31.09 67.53
C ALA A 922 22.70 -29.99 67.23
N VAL A 923 22.43 -28.72 67.58
CA VAL A 923 23.33 -27.57 67.26
C VAL A 923 23.37 -26.50 68.38
N GLU A 924 24.43 -25.68 68.45
CA GLU A 924 24.51 -24.45 69.24
C GLU A 924 25.18 -23.30 68.48
N ALA A 925 24.85 -22.04 68.82
CA ALA A 925 25.47 -20.83 68.25
C ALA A 925 26.56 -20.27 69.17
N VAL A 926 27.54 -19.61 68.57
CA VAL A 926 28.62 -18.89 69.26
C VAL A 926 28.54 -17.42 68.85
N CYS A 927 28.31 -16.50 69.80
CA CYS A 927 28.19 -15.05 69.53
C CYS A 927 29.45 -14.23 69.89
N GLY A 928 30.44 -14.85 70.54
CA GLY A 928 31.71 -14.21 70.86
C GLY A 928 32.77 -15.22 71.29
N LEU A 929 34.06 -14.95 71.00
CA LEU A 929 35.20 -15.80 71.40
C LEU A 929 35.95 -15.28 72.63
N SER A 930 35.75 -14.02 73.03
CA SER A 930 36.46 -13.42 74.17
C SER A 930 35.63 -12.32 74.85
N PRO A 931 34.93 -12.63 75.96
CA PRO A 931 34.74 -13.97 76.52
C PRO A 931 33.93 -14.89 75.58
N TYR A 932 34.16 -16.21 75.65
CA TYR A 932 33.38 -17.18 74.87
C TYR A 932 31.91 -17.13 75.30
N THR A 933 31.02 -16.81 74.36
CA THR A 933 29.60 -16.57 74.63
C THR A 933 28.74 -17.53 73.78
N PRO A 934 28.53 -18.78 74.22
CA PRO A 934 27.67 -19.72 73.51
C PRO A 934 26.20 -19.49 73.87
N SER A 935 25.31 -19.80 72.94
CA SER A 935 23.88 -19.83 73.20
C SER A 935 23.45 -21.05 74.04
N GLY A 936 24.27 -22.11 74.04
CA GLY A 936 23.96 -23.45 74.54
C GLY A 936 23.26 -24.35 73.51
N VAL A 937 23.39 -25.68 73.67
CA VAL A 937 22.89 -26.72 72.72
C VAL A 937 21.37 -26.83 72.69
N THR A 938 20.84 -27.10 71.49
CA THR A 938 19.43 -27.40 71.21
C THR A 938 19.04 -28.83 71.63
N GLY A 939 17.74 -29.15 71.57
CA GLY A 939 17.28 -30.54 71.62
C GLY A 939 17.65 -31.36 70.38
N THR A 940 17.54 -32.69 70.46
CA THR A 940 17.90 -33.66 69.40
C THR A 940 16.80 -33.79 68.33
N ASN A 941 17.18 -33.85 67.06
CA ASN A 941 16.32 -34.01 65.87
C ASN A 941 16.68 -35.27 65.09
N MET A 942 15.72 -35.91 64.41
CA MET A 942 15.97 -37.14 63.62
C MET A 942 15.47 -37.08 62.17
N PHE A 943 16.08 -37.87 61.27
CA PHE A 943 15.65 -38.03 59.88
C PHE A 943 16.06 -39.40 59.27
N THR A 944 15.48 -39.75 58.11
CA THR A 944 15.73 -41.01 57.35
C THR A 944 15.88 -40.75 55.85
N THR A 945 16.84 -41.39 55.15
CA THR A 945 17.24 -41.18 53.73
C THR A 945 16.26 -41.71 52.63
N LEU A 946 16.11 -41.01 51.47
CA LEU A 946 15.06 -41.15 50.39
C LEU A 946 15.43 -42.00 49.12
N SER A 947 14.48 -42.13 48.16
CA SER A 947 14.55 -42.79 46.80
C SER A 947 14.14 -41.81 45.62
N PRO A 948 14.51 -41.92 44.29
CA PRO A 948 14.62 -40.75 43.31
C PRO A 948 13.63 -40.48 42.07
N SER A 949 13.14 -39.21 41.72
CA SER A 949 12.87 -38.48 40.34
C SER A 949 11.79 -37.26 40.15
N SER A 950 11.70 -36.47 38.99
CA SER A 950 11.37 -34.95 38.71
C SER A 950 10.41 -34.37 37.51
N LYS A 951 10.16 -33.00 37.26
CA LYS A 951 9.44 -32.26 36.06
C LYS A 951 9.59 -30.64 35.76
N MET A 952 9.11 -29.98 34.60
CA MET A 952 9.43 -28.62 33.85
C MET A 952 8.29 -27.55 33.32
N ILE A 953 8.56 -26.36 32.61
CA ILE A 953 7.69 -25.34 31.77
C ILE A 953 8.42 -24.58 30.51
N SER A 954 7.74 -23.81 29.56
CA SER A 954 8.08 -23.28 28.14
C SER A 954 7.93 -21.74 27.73
N ASN A 955 8.71 -21.15 26.77
CA ASN A 955 8.48 -19.84 26.04
C ASN A 955 9.41 -19.58 24.78
N GLY A 956 8.95 -18.89 23.71
CA GLY A 956 9.80 -18.16 22.70
C GLY A 956 10.61 -18.94 21.64
N LEU A 957 10.42 -20.24 21.52
CA LEU A 957 11.36 -21.17 20.89
C LEU A 957 10.84 -21.68 19.53
N ARG A 958 11.59 -21.56 18.44
CA ARG A 958 11.19 -21.99 17.07
C ARG A 958 12.17 -22.98 16.47
N PHE A 959 11.66 -24.01 15.78
CA PHE A 959 12.47 -25.02 15.10
C PHE A 959 11.92 -25.25 13.68
N TYR A 960 12.71 -24.94 12.65
CA TYR A 960 12.23 -25.00 11.26
C TYR A 960 13.32 -25.38 10.24
N PRO A 961 12.98 -26.14 9.17
CA PRO A 961 11.72 -26.86 9.00
C PRO A 961 11.56 -27.98 10.04
N ASN A 962 10.32 -28.28 10.41
CA ASN A 962 9.94 -29.39 11.28
C ASN A 962 8.70 -30.07 10.67
N PRO A 963 8.79 -31.30 10.12
CA PRO A 963 9.88 -32.27 10.30
C PRO A 963 11.22 -31.88 9.64
N MET A 964 12.33 -32.31 10.24
CA MET A 964 13.67 -32.15 9.68
C MET A 964 13.91 -33.21 8.60
N THR A 965 13.97 -32.79 7.35
CA THR A 965 14.23 -33.66 6.18
C THR A 965 15.69 -33.63 5.69
N GLY A 966 16.45 -32.60 6.05
CA GLY A 966 17.88 -32.45 5.68
C GLY A 966 18.71 -31.65 6.69
N GLY A 967 18.24 -30.47 7.09
CA GLY A 967 18.81 -29.71 8.19
C GLY A 967 17.78 -28.69 8.69
N SER A 968 17.86 -28.32 9.97
CA SER A 968 16.91 -27.39 10.58
C SER A 968 17.63 -26.37 11.46
N VAL A 969 16.98 -25.22 11.63
CA VAL A 969 17.43 -24.14 12.48
C VAL A 969 16.59 -24.14 13.75
N LEU A 970 17.26 -24.22 14.90
CA LEU A 970 16.71 -23.84 16.20
C LEU A 970 16.95 -22.34 16.40
N GLU A 971 15.88 -21.55 16.38
CA GLU A 971 15.90 -20.12 16.65
C GLU A 971 15.27 -19.82 18.01
N PHE A 972 15.94 -19.00 18.82
CA PHE A 972 15.50 -18.63 20.16
C PHE A 972 15.94 -17.19 20.49
N PRO A 973 15.20 -16.46 21.34
CA PRO A 973 15.58 -15.10 21.70
C PRO A 973 16.89 -15.10 22.51
N ASN A 974 17.89 -14.37 22.02
CA ASN A 974 19.13 -14.09 22.73
C ASN A 974 19.60 -12.65 22.49
N PRO A 975 18.79 -11.63 22.84
CA PRO A 975 19.13 -10.22 22.59
C PRO A 975 20.38 -9.76 23.34
N ASP A 976 20.66 -10.37 24.50
CA ASP A 976 21.78 -10.00 25.37
C ASP A 976 23.09 -10.76 25.06
N GLY A 977 23.08 -11.69 24.10
CA GLY A 977 24.24 -12.50 23.73
C GLY A 977 24.73 -13.43 24.84
N ASP A 978 23.82 -13.89 25.70
CA ASP A 978 24.09 -14.84 26.79
C ASP A 978 24.60 -16.17 26.23
N ASN A 979 25.36 -16.89 27.06
CA ASN A 979 25.96 -18.16 26.68
C ASN A 979 25.04 -19.35 27.01
N TYR A 980 24.54 -20.03 25.99
CA TYR A 980 23.63 -21.18 26.10
C TYR A 980 24.32 -22.52 25.84
N GLU A 981 23.77 -23.59 26.43
CA GLU A 981 24.07 -25.00 26.21
C GLU A 981 22.80 -25.72 25.71
N LEU A 982 22.87 -26.33 24.53
CA LEU A 982 21.79 -27.09 23.90
C LEU A 982 22.02 -28.60 24.09
N LYS A 983 21.08 -29.28 24.74
CA LYS A 983 21.06 -30.75 24.90
C LYS A 983 19.81 -31.35 24.29
N ILE A 984 19.97 -32.35 23.43
CA ILE A 984 18.86 -33.06 22.76
C ILE A 984 18.84 -34.51 23.22
N PHE A 985 17.63 -35.00 23.48
CA PHE A 985 17.35 -36.32 24.00
C PHE A 985 16.35 -37.04 23.10
N ASP A 986 16.49 -38.36 22.96
CA ASP A 986 15.43 -39.19 22.40
C ASP A 986 14.24 -39.30 23.37
N LEU A 987 13.10 -39.88 22.92
CA LEU A 987 11.92 -40.08 23.77
C LEU A 987 12.17 -41.00 24.98
N ASN A 988 13.26 -41.78 24.99
CA ASN A 988 13.66 -42.60 26.14
C ASN A 988 14.52 -41.81 27.14
N GLY A 989 14.77 -40.52 26.89
CA GLY A 989 15.55 -39.63 27.75
C GLY A 989 17.07 -39.81 27.61
N ARG A 990 17.56 -40.55 26.62
CA ARG A 990 19.00 -40.66 26.33
C ARG A 990 19.44 -39.41 25.59
N MET A 991 20.49 -38.75 26.09
CA MET A 991 21.10 -37.61 25.41
C MET A 991 21.87 -38.07 24.17
N ILE A 992 21.60 -37.43 23.05
CA ILE A 992 22.17 -37.77 21.74
C ILE A 992 22.97 -36.62 21.12
N TYR A 993 22.73 -35.38 21.58
CA TYR A 993 23.41 -34.18 21.11
C TYR A 993 23.65 -33.24 22.29
N ASP A 994 24.83 -32.63 22.34
CA ASP A 994 25.22 -31.62 23.33
C ASP A 994 26.12 -30.57 22.67
N GLN A 995 25.74 -29.30 22.76
CA GLN A 995 26.53 -28.18 22.28
C GLN A 995 26.52 -27.06 23.32
N SER A 996 27.68 -26.72 23.84
CA SER A 996 27.92 -25.57 24.71
C SER A 996 28.47 -24.37 23.92
N GLY A 997 28.41 -23.17 24.50
CA GLY A 997 29.12 -22.01 23.96
C GLY A 997 28.29 -21.15 22.99
N ILE A 998 26.98 -21.33 22.94
CA ILE A 998 26.10 -20.68 21.95
C ILE A 998 25.81 -19.26 22.39
N ARG A 999 26.37 -18.27 21.68
CA ARG A 999 26.14 -16.83 21.93
C ARG A 999 25.23 -16.14 20.91
N GLY A 1000 24.95 -16.81 19.79
CA GLY A 1000 24.00 -16.33 18.80
C GLY A 1000 22.56 -16.65 19.18
N ASN A 1001 21.61 -16.31 18.31
CA ASN A 1001 20.18 -16.60 18.44
C ASN A 1001 19.71 -17.78 17.57
N LYS A 1002 20.64 -18.48 16.91
CA LYS A 1002 20.37 -19.62 16.01
C LYS A 1002 21.38 -20.74 16.18
N VAL A 1003 20.91 -21.99 16.11
CA VAL A 1003 21.73 -23.20 16.03
C VAL A 1003 21.29 -24.02 14.82
N LEU A 1004 22.23 -24.38 13.97
CA LEU A 1004 22.01 -25.23 12.80
C LEU A 1004 22.25 -26.69 13.18
N LEU A 1005 21.24 -27.54 12.95
CA LEU A 1005 21.31 -28.98 13.17
C LEU A 1005 21.21 -29.73 11.85
N GLN A 1006 22.04 -30.75 11.68
CA GLN A 1006 22.09 -31.57 10.46
C GLN A 1006 21.31 -32.87 10.66
N ARG A 1007 20.57 -33.30 9.62
CA ARG A 1007 19.78 -34.55 9.65
C ARG A 1007 20.63 -35.79 9.96
N SER A 1008 21.91 -35.77 9.61
CA SER A 1008 22.85 -36.87 9.85
C SER A 1008 23.08 -37.18 11.33
N ASP A 1009 22.80 -36.22 12.22
CA ASP A 1009 23.08 -36.34 13.65
C ASP A 1009 21.95 -37.09 14.40
N PHE A 1010 20.85 -37.41 13.70
CA PHE A 1010 19.64 -37.99 14.27
C PHE A 1010 19.14 -39.20 13.45
N THR A 1011 18.45 -40.14 14.09
CA THR A 1011 17.67 -41.18 13.39
C THR A 1011 16.24 -40.69 13.17
N SER A 1012 15.45 -41.31 12.29
CA SER A 1012 14.03 -40.93 12.15
C SER A 1012 13.28 -41.14 13.46
N GLY A 1013 12.53 -40.14 13.91
CA GLY A 1013 11.86 -40.16 15.19
C GLY A 1013 11.63 -38.77 15.80
N ALA A 1014 11.00 -38.74 16.98
CA ALA A 1014 10.76 -37.51 17.72
C ALA A 1014 11.82 -37.30 18.82
N TYR A 1015 12.19 -36.05 19.03
CA TYR A 1015 13.24 -35.64 19.96
C TYR A 1015 12.78 -34.48 20.84
N ILE A 1016 13.34 -34.41 22.04
CA ILE A 1016 13.11 -33.32 23.00
C ILE A 1016 14.43 -32.63 23.25
N PHE A 1017 14.46 -31.31 23.25
CA PHE A 1017 15.66 -30.55 23.54
C PHE A 1017 15.47 -29.61 24.73
N LYS A 1018 16.60 -29.28 25.35
CA LYS A 1018 16.75 -28.31 26.43
C LYS A 1018 17.85 -27.33 26.03
N LEU A 1019 17.54 -26.06 26.09
CA LEU A 1019 18.46 -24.96 25.87
C LEU A 1019 18.61 -24.23 27.22
N ILE A 1020 19.81 -24.23 27.78
CA ILE A 1020 20.08 -23.85 29.17
C ILE A 1020 21.13 -22.73 29.19
N SER A 1021 20.86 -21.63 29.88
CA SER A 1021 21.86 -20.64 30.30
C SER A 1021 21.93 -20.58 31.83
N SER A 1022 22.77 -19.71 32.38
CA SER A 1022 22.80 -19.43 33.81
C SER A 1022 21.54 -18.73 34.33
N LYS A 1023 20.75 -18.12 33.43
CA LYS A 1023 19.56 -17.32 33.76
C LYS A 1023 18.25 -18.00 33.36
N ASP A 1024 18.24 -18.74 32.25
CA ASP A 1024 17.03 -19.28 31.63
C ASP A 1024 17.17 -20.73 31.16
N GLN A 1025 16.06 -21.46 31.10
CA GLN A 1025 15.99 -22.76 30.45
C GLN A 1025 14.73 -22.85 29.57
N MET A 1026 14.93 -23.14 28.29
CA MET A 1026 13.87 -23.34 27.30
C MET A 1026 13.85 -24.80 26.86
N ASN A 1027 12.66 -25.35 26.63
CA ASN A 1027 12.51 -26.74 26.20
C ASN A 1027 11.54 -26.81 25.01
N GLY A 1028 11.82 -27.71 24.08
CA GLY A 1028 10.96 -27.93 22.91
C GLY A 1028 11.12 -29.33 22.36
N SER A 1029 10.42 -29.62 21.27
CA SER A 1029 10.50 -30.91 20.58
C SER A 1029 10.44 -30.72 19.08
N PHE A 1030 11.06 -31.64 18.34
CA PHE A 1030 11.00 -31.69 16.89
C PHE A 1030 10.96 -33.13 16.38
N VAL A 1031 10.53 -33.31 15.13
CA VAL A 1031 10.46 -34.59 14.44
C VAL A 1031 11.49 -34.62 13.33
N VAL A 1032 12.10 -35.77 13.14
CA VAL A 1032 13.05 -36.05 12.09
C VAL A 1032 12.44 -37.15 11.21
N ASP A 1033 12.21 -36.85 9.93
CA ASP A 1033 11.64 -37.80 8.97
C ASP A 1033 12.69 -38.79 8.47
#